data_AF-A0A949W3D9-F1
#
_entry.id   AF-A0A949W3D9-F1
#
_cell.length_a   1.000
_cell.length_b   1.000
_cell.length_c   1.000
_cell.angle_alpha   90.00
_cell.angle_beta   90.00
_cell.angle_gamma   90.00
#
_symmetry.space_group_name_H-M   'P 1'
#
loop_
_entity.id
_entity.type
_entity.pdbx_description
1 polymer ?
#
loop_
_entity_poly.entity_id
_entity_poly.type
_entity_poly.pdbx_seq_one_letter_code
_entity_poly.pdbx_strand_id
1 'polypeptide(L)'
;MDNDANKLLNDLFNKAKNEPSKVSFEETKGRFLSSVGNQHIATKGIDIAKLFNLKLIIMITSIITTLALVLVFKPNTETKPVENVKTKHLIPTTSLVETEKQVLQEQQQVITEYLRKVDRITPEGLVLNQEKEQILLIPADSLKRYKKLLVQSARITELLDTVYQFPKLTQEEILANNKQKVKMFGKKKQQKVKNGQWHQPDPEGFLFIPMDTIKRTHAFYIKQTEVTNLEYRTFLFDLLIQNRKEEFLKAKPDQAMWVKEYPNAFNQPMQDNYFSHPAYNDYPVVAISREGAVLFCKWMTEELNKLTPNLVNDFRLPSSDEWEFAAKGGLENQPYPWGGPYLRNSKGCFLANFYPMKDNYTEDGALHTAKVDSYNPNDYGLYCMSGNVAEMVYYEDENNLPGTRGGSWSSIGQELKIVEGNDRFKGRTEPSVNVGFRPVMTYLGRANAQINPFGTVKIKRDIYIDKTEVTNFNWREYVIWLEKKYGKTALEYKNALPDTLVWREITSYNEPYTKYYFSHLAYNDYPVVGISYEQAVQYCKWRTERVKELFKTKALTDKKNVYPINFEYRLPTKEEWETAAKIGYSEKTKKQLENKYKGQILANLKRNIEDNVVVAGNFSQNADVTAPVKSYWPNAIGCYNLIGNVAEMISQQGLAKGGSWMNESSEVYIEKDLTYTKPTAWLGFRCVAELKN
;
A
#
# COMPACT_ATOMS: atom_id res chain seq x y z
N MET A 1 13.21 -4.59 67.25
CA MET A 1 13.49 -5.64 66.24
C MET A 1 13.09 -5.14 64.84
N ASP A 2 13.49 -3.91 64.46
CA ASP A 2 13.06 -3.30 63.18
C ASP A 2 14.22 -2.92 62.25
N ASN A 3 15.47 -3.19 62.64
CA ASN A 3 16.65 -2.85 61.84
C ASN A 3 17.14 -3.96 60.90
N ASP A 4 16.71 -5.21 61.09
CA ASP A 4 17.17 -6.35 60.25
C ASP A 4 16.31 -6.58 58.99
N ALA A 5 15.01 -6.24 59.04
CA ALA A 5 14.12 -6.41 57.90
C ALA A 5 14.49 -5.51 56.72
N ASN A 6 14.91 -4.27 57.00
CA ASN A 6 15.36 -3.32 55.97
C ASN A 6 16.74 -3.67 55.42
N LYS A 7 17.61 -4.31 56.21
CA LYS A 7 18.94 -4.74 55.76
C LYS A 7 18.84 -5.93 54.81
N LEU A 8 18.01 -6.92 55.14
CA LEU A 8 17.71 -8.05 54.26
C LEU A 8 17.08 -7.57 52.94
N LEU A 9 16.14 -6.62 53.02
CA LEU A 9 15.49 -6.08 51.83
C LEU A 9 16.48 -5.28 50.95
N ASN A 10 17.32 -4.43 51.54
CA ASN A 10 18.35 -3.69 50.82
C ASN A 10 19.45 -4.60 50.26
N ASP A 11 19.82 -5.67 50.96
CA ASP A 11 20.76 -6.68 50.47
C ASP A 11 20.14 -7.48 49.32
N LEU A 12 18.85 -7.82 49.39
CA LEU A 12 18.11 -8.44 48.29
C LEU A 12 18.01 -7.50 47.07
N PHE A 13 17.79 -6.20 47.28
CA PHE A 13 17.80 -5.19 46.21
C PHE A 13 19.19 -5.00 45.60
N ASN A 14 20.24 -4.96 46.43
CA ASN A 14 21.63 -4.88 45.95
C ASN A 14 22.05 -6.17 45.22
N LYS A 15 21.56 -7.33 45.67
CA LYS A 15 21.79 -8.62 45.02
C LYS A 15 21.04 -8.73 43.70
N ALA A 16 19.79 -8.27 43.63
CA ALA A 16 19.00 -8.18 42.39
C ALA A 16 19.55 -7.13 41.41
N LYS A 17 20.12 -6.02 41.92
CA LYS A 17 20.81 -4.99 41.12
C LYS A 17 22.13 -5.49 40.50
N ASN A 18 22.77 -6.46 41.15
CA ASN A 18 24.05 -7.03 40.74
C ASN A 18 23.93 -8.45 40.13
N GLU A 19 22.72 -9.02 40.06
CA GLU A 19 22.45 -10.28 39.37
C GLU A 19 22.45 -10.02 37.85
N PRO A 20 23.42 -10.54 37.08
CA PRO A 20 23.39 -10.38 35.65
C PRO A 20 22.15 -11.09 35.08
N SER A 21 21.51 -10.44 34.10
CA SER A 21 20.63 -11.17 33.19
C SER A 21 21.44 -12.34 32.61
N LYS A 22 20.90 -13.57 32.67
CA LYS A 22 21.59 -14.79 32.25
C LYS A 22 21.97 -14.83 30.75
N VAL A 23 21.63 -13.77 30.00
CA VAL A 23 22.50 -13.23 28.94
C VAL A 23 22.73 -11.77 29.21
N SER A 24 23.97 -11.36 29.43
CA SER A 24 24.26 -9.93 29.55
C SER A 24 23.91 -9.24 28.24
N PHE A 25 23.38 -8.02 28.28
CA PHE A 25 23.13 -7.26 27.05
C PHE A 25 24.39 -7.17 26.18
N GLU A 26 25.56 -7.04 26.80
CA GLU A 26 26.86 -6.99 26.11
C GLU A 26 27.13 -8.25 25.27
N GLU A 27 26.69 -9.42 25.73
CA GLU A 27 26.78 -10.67 24.97
C GLU A 27 25.78 -10.69 23.79
N THR A 28 24.55 -10.19 23.99
CA THR A 28 23.54 -10.04 22.92
C THR A 28 23.99 -9.08 21.83
N LYS A 29 24.65 -8.00 22.22
CA LYS A 29 25.21 -6.95 21.36
C LYS A 29 26.38 -7.44 20.51
N GLY A 30 27.38 -8.09 21.13
CA GLY A 30 28.52 -8.65 20.40
C GLY A 30 28.10 -9.71 19.37
N ARG A 31 27.11 -10.53 19.74
CA ARG A 31 26.53 -11.54 18.84
C ARG A 31 25.70 -10.91 17.72
N PHE A 32 24.90 -9.87 18.00
CA PHE A 32 24.20 -9.13 16.94
C PHE A 32 25.16 -8.57 15.87
N LEU A 33 26.27 -7.96 16.26
CA LEU A 33 27.28 -7.45 15.32
C LEU A 33 27.84 -8.52 14.39
N SER A 34 28.16 -9.70 14.93
CA SER A 34 28.62 -10.84 14.14
C SER A 34 27.56 -11.28 13.11
N SER A 35 26.28 -11.10 13.45
CA SER A 35 25.15 -11.51 12.63
C SER A 35 24.83 -10.53 11.47
N VAL A 36 25.21 -9.26 11.60
CA VAL A 36 25.05 -8.23 10.55
C VAL A 36 26.26 -8.15 9.59
N GLY A 37 27.30 -8.95 9.85
CA GLY A 37 28.47 -9.11 8.98
C GLY A 37 29.63 -8.14 9.22
N ASN A 38 29.68 -7.48 10.38
CA ASN A 38 30.84 -6.67 10.78
C ASN A 38 31.84 -7.57 11.54
N GLN A 39 32.69 -8.28 10.80
CA GLN A 39 33.82 -9.00 11.40
C GLN A 39 34.99 -8.05 11.63
N HIS A 40 35.20 -7.67 12.90
CA HIS A 40 36.47 -7.30 13.55
C HIS A 40 36.04 -7.09 15.03
N ILE A 41 36.40 -7.87 16.04
CA ILE A 41 37.68 -8.47 16.44
C ILE A 41 37.35 -9.65 17.35
N ALA A 42 37.91 -10.83 17.06
CA ALA A 42 38.10 -11.87 18.06
C ALA A 42 39.14 -11.37 19.07
N THR A 43 38.78 -11.33 20.35
CA THR A 43 39.74 -11.17 21.44
C THR A 43 40.69 -12.35 21.43
N LYS A 44 41.97 -12.07 21.18
CA LYS A 44 43.09 -13.01 21.26
C LYS A 44 43.17 -13.63 22.67
N GLY A 45 43.33 -14.95 22.72
CA GLY A 45 43.79 -15.67 23.91
C GLY A 45 43.74 -17.20 23.78
N ILE A 46 44.81 -17.78 23.23
CA ILE A 46 45.32 -19.17 23.38
C ILE A 46 45.06 -20.18 22.23
N ASP A 47 46.00 -20.12 21.29
CA ASP A 47 46.83 -21.13 20.61
C ASP A 47 46.36 -22.46 19.97
N ILE A 48 46.74 -22.53 18.67
CA ILE A 48 47.52 -23.56 17.95
C ILE A 48 46.86 -24.94 17.75
N ALA A 49 46.29 -25.12 16.55
CA ALA A 49 46.88 -25.95 15.48
C ALA A 49 45.79 -26.47 14.54
N LYS A 50 46.07 -26.37 13.22
CA LYS A 50 45.30 -26.92 12.09
C LYS A 50 44.05 -26.08 11.76
N LEU A 51 43.86 -25.51 10.57
CA LEU A 51 44.19 -26.02 9.25
C LEU A 51 44.63 -24.92 8.27
N PHE A 52 45.57 -25.32 7.45
CA PHE A 52 46.29 -24.61 6.40
C PHE A 52 45.42 -23.98 5.30
N ASN A 53 45.93 -22.91 4.69
CA ASN A 53 45.79 -22.72 3.25
C ASN A 53 47.11 -22.20 2.63
N LEU A 54 47.89 -23.15 2.10
CA LEU A 54 49.24 -23.05 1.52
C LEU A 54 49.34 -22.14 0.27
N LYS A 55 48.21 -21.65 -0.26
CA LYS A 55 48.19 -20.82 -1.48
C LYS A 55 48.52 -19.33 -1.24
N LEU A 56 48.39 -18.83 -0.02
CA LEU A 56 48.65 -17.41 0.28
C LEU A 56 50.14 -17.10 0.49
N ILE A 57 50.94 -18.07 0.95
CA ILE A 57 52.37 -17.90 1.27
C ILE A 57 53.24 -17.89 -0.01
N ILE A 58 52.83 -18.60 -1.06
CA ILE A 58 53.54 -18.62 -2.36
C ILE A 58 53.35 -17.31 -3.12
N MET A 59 52.26 -16.59 -2.87
CA MET A 59 51.92 -15.33 -3.56
C MET A 59 52.62 -14.10 -2.95
N ILE A 60 53.00 -14.15 -1.67
CA ILE A 60 53.62 -13.01 -0.95
C ILE A 60 55.15 -13.03 -1.04
N THR A 61 55.76 -14.20 -1.22
CA THR A 61 57.22 -14.34 -1.33
C THR A 61 57.80 -13.88 -2.68
N SER A 62 56.96 -13.77 -3.72
CA SER A 62 57.36 -13.29 -5.06
C SER A 62 57.32 -11.77 -5.23
N ILE A 63 56.66 -11.03 -4.33
CA ILE A 63 56.50 -9.56 -4.43
C ILE A 63 57.53 -8.81 -3.55
N ILE A 64 58.12 -9.48 -2.56
CA ILE A 64 59.03 -8.85 -1.59
C ILE A 64 60.49 -8.82 -2.08
N THR A 65 60.86 -9.62 -3.08
CA THR A 65 62.24 -9.63 -3.63
C THR A 65 62.51 -8.50 -4.65
N THR A 66 61.48 -7.81 -5.13
CA THR A 66 61.62 -6.76 -6.16
C THR A 66 61.68 -5.32 -5.62
N LEU A 67 61.38 -5.08 -4.33
CA LEU A 67 61.30 -3.73 -3.76
C LEU A 67 62.45 -3.33 -2.82
N ALA A 68 63.47 -4.18 -2.64
CA ALA A 68 64.60 -3.94 -1.74
C ALA A 68 65.87 -3.38 -2.43
N LEU A 69 65.76 -2.68 -3.57
CA LEU A 69 66.93 -2.22 -4.34
C LEU A 69 66.94 -0.73 -4.75
N VAL A 70 66.15 0.12 -4.10
CA VAL A 70 66.37 1.59 -4.21
C VAL A 70 66.46 2.19 -2.82
N LEU A 71 67.68 2.03 -2.30
CA LEU A 71 68.27 2.75 -1.21
C LEU A 71 68.36 4.26 -1.51
N VAL A 72 68.28 5.06 -0.44
CA VAL A 72 69.16 6.20 -0.15
C VAL A 72 68.83 7.53 -0.85
N PHE A 73 68.22 8.46 -0.09
CA PHE A 73 68.87 9.68 0.42
C PHE A 73 67.87 10.50 1.28
N LYS A 74 68.19 10.64 2.57
CA LYS A 74 67.84 11.77 3.48
C LYS A 74 69.01 12.80 3.42
N PRO A 75 69.03 14.02 4.03
CA PRO A 75 68.30 14.54 5.22
C PRO A 75 67.90 16.07 5.18
N ASN A 76 66.93 16.60 5.97
CA ASN A 76 66.96 17.33 7.29
C ASN A 76 66.83 18.88 7.23
N THR A 77 65.97 19.44 8.11
CA THR A 77 66.21 20.45 9.19
C THR A 77 64.89 20.66 9.98
N GLU A 78 64.76 20.26 11.27
CA GLU A 78 64.91 21.02 12.55
C GLU A 78 63.76 22.03 12.88
N THR A 79 63.18 22.26 14.08
CA THR A 79 63.15 21.70 15.47
C THR A 79 62.01 22.37 16.30
N LYS A 80 61.25 21.58 17.10
CA LYS A 80 60.58 21.73 18.46
C LYS A 80 60.14 23.10 19.07
N PRO A 81 59.22 23.21 20.08
CA PRO A 81 58.85 22.23 21.11
C PRO A 81 57.34 22.08 21.49
N VAL A 82 57.09 21.19 22.46
CA VAL A 82 55.82 20.74 23.06
C VAL A 82 55.49 21.56 24.32
N GLU A 83 54.22 21.95 24.53
CA GLU A 83 53.49 21.76 25.80
C GLU A 83 51.99 22.16 25.78
N ASN A 84 51.19 21.33 26.46
CA ASN A 84 49.87 21.57 27.09
C ASN A 84 48.61 21.79 26.23
N VAL A 85 47.90 20.70 25.91
CA VAL A 85 46.47 20.72 25.53
C VAL A 85 45.60 20.39 26.76
N LYS A 86 45.01 21.44 27.33
CA LYS A 86 43.87 21.36 28.25
C LYS A 86 42.58 21.12 27.44
N THR A 87 41.77 20.17 27.94
CA THR A 87 40.28 20.11 27.89
C THR A 87 39.55 20.41 26.58
N LYS A 88 38.90 19.38 26.02
CA LYS A 88 37.77 19.50 25.08
C LYS A 88 36.67 20.38 25.70
N HIS A 89 36.40 21.52 25.08
CA HIS A 89 35.20 22.31 25.32
C HIS A 89 33.95 21.49 24.98
N LEU A 90 33.11 21.26 25.98
CA LEU A 90 31.69 21.03 25.76
C LEU A 90 31.11 22.31 25.15
N ILE A 91 30.40 22.17 24.04
CA ILE A 91 29.55 23.23 23.52
C ILE A 91 28.49 23.50 24.62
N PRO A 92 28.39 24.72 25.18
CA PRO A 92 27.40 25.01 26.20
C PRO A 92 26.00 24.86 25.59
N THR A 93 25.13 24.15 26.29
CA THR A 93 23.70 23.96 25.99
C THR A 93 22.97 25.28 25.70
N THR A 94 23.51 26.40 26.18
CA THR A 94 23.05 27.77 25.90
C THR A 94 23.11 28.14 24.41
N SER A 95 24.13 27.68 23.68
CA SER A 95 24.31 28.03 22.26
C SER A 95 23.31 27.34 21.34
N LEU A 96 22.95 26.08 21.60
CA LEU A 96 21.88 25.36 20.88
C LEU A 96 20.51 26.00 21.11
N VAL A 97 20.25 26.47 22.34
CA VAL A 97 19.00 27.17 22.70
C VAL A 97 18.92 28.57 22.08
N GLU A 98 20.05 29.28 21.96
CA GLU A 98 20.11 30.55 21.24
C GLU A 98 19.89 30.37 19.74
N THR A 99 20.45 29.31 19.15
CA THR A 99 20.28 29.00 17.72
C THR A 99 18.82 28.63 17.40
N GLU A 100 18.15 27.85 18.26
CA GLU A 100 16.72 27.51 18.09
C GLU A 100 15.78 28.71 18.33
N LYS A 101 16.12 29.62 19.25
CA LYS A 101 15.40 30.90 19.42
C LYS A 101 15.54 31.79 18.19
N GLN A 102 16.71 31.81 17.58
CA GLN A 102 16.98 32.55 16.34
C GLN A 102 16.12 32.00 15.19
N VAL A 103 16.08 30.67 15.03
CA VAL A 103 15.23 30.00 14.03
C VAL A 103 13.74 30.29 14.26
N LEU A 104 13.27 30.31 15.52
CA LEU A 104 11.88 30.67 15.82
C LEU A 104 11.57 32.13 15.53
N GLN A 105 12.51 33.05 15.85
CA GLN A 105 12.35 34.49 15.55
C GLN A 105 12.37 34.76 14.05
N GLU A 106 13.22 34.06 13.29
CA GLU A 106 13.25 34.13 11.82
C GLU A 106 11.94 33.62 11.21
N GLN A 107 11.39 32.50 11.71
CA GLN A 107 10.07 32.01 11.28
C GLN A 107 8.94 32.99 11.61
N GLN A 108 9.00 33.65 12.77
CA GLN A 108 8.03 34.68 13.16
C GLN A 108 8.13 35.94 12.30
N GLN A 109 9.34 36.34 11.91
CA GLN A 109 9.56 37.44 10.96
C GLN A 109 9.03 37.11 9.57
N VAL A 110 9.26 35.90 9.07
CA VAL A 110 8.73 35.44 7.76
C VAL A 110 7.20 35.46 7.73
N ILE A 111 6.54 35.02 8.80
CA ILE A 111 5.08 35.06 8.93
C ILE A 111 4.58 36.51 8.99
N THR A 112 5.29 37.38 9.70
CA THR A 112 4.93 38.81 9.81
C THR A 112 5.06 39.53 8.47
N GLU A 113 6.11 39.24 7.70
CA GLU A 113 6.35 39.78 6.35
C GLU A 113 5.27 39.31 5.37
N TYR A 114 4.85 38.04 5.48
CA TYR A 114 3.77 37.46 4.68
C TYR A 114 2.42 38.14 4.98
N LEU A 115 2.09 38.34 6.25
CA LEU A 115 0.86 39.02 6.67
C LEU A 115 0.84 40.50 6.22
N ARG A 116 2.00 41.19 6.26
CA ARG A 116 2.13 42.55 5.69
C ARG A 116 1.93 42.60 4.18
N LYS A 117 2.39 41.58 3.44
CA LYS A 117 2.13 41.47 1.99
C LYS A 117 0.65 41.23 1.71
N VAL A 118 -0.01 40.40 2.50
CA VAL A 118 -1.45 40.15 2.39
C VAL A 118 -2.27 41.41 2.68
N ASP A 119 -1.92 42.19 3.72
CA ASP A 119 -2.59 43.46 4.03
C ASP A 119 -2.41 44.52 2.91
N ARG A 120 -1.32 44.49 2.12
CA ARG A 120 -1.11 45.41 0.98
C ARG A 120 -1.90 45.07 -0.28
N ILE A 121 -2.37 43.83 -0.41
CA ILE A 121 -3.02 43.31 -1.63
C ILE A 121 -4.55 43.37 -1.49
N THR A 122 -5.07 43.63 -0.29
CA THR A 122 -6.51 43.57 -0.01
C THR A 122 -7.14 44.98 -0.10
N PRO A 123 -8.07 45.26 -1.03
CA PRO A 123 -8.72 46.56 -1.14
C PRO A 123 -9.58 46.86 0.10
N GLU A 124 -9.54 48.10 0.57
CA GLU A 124 -10.33 48.60 1.71
C GLU A 124 -11.82 48.30 1.52
N GLY A 125 -12.36 47.39 2.33
CA GLY A 125 -13.81 47.12 2.33
C GLY A 125 -14.28 45.70 2.63
N LEU A 126 -13.44 44.79 3.13
CA LEU A 126 -13.91 43.49 3.64
C LEU A 126 -13.48 43.28 5.09
N VAL A 127 -14.49 43.37 5.96
CA VAL A 127 -14.43 43.19 7.41
C VAL A 127 -13.89 41.80 7.75
N LEU A 128 -12.68 41.75 8.30
CA LEU A 128 -12.06 40.53 8.83
C LEU A 128 -11.68 40.76 10.30
N ASN A 129 -12.69 41.04 11.12
CA ASN A 129 -12.54 41.36 12.55
C ASN A 129 -13.00 40.23 13.50
N GLN A 130 -13.05 38.97 13.05
CA GLN A 130 -13.32 37.84 13.97
C GLN A 130 -12.36 36.65 13.86
N GLU A 131 -11.35 36.68 12.99
CA GLU A 131 -10.39 35.56 12.86
C GLU A 131 -8.92 35.96 13.06
N LYS A 132 -8.64 37.16 13.58
CA LYS A 132 -7.26 37.60 13.88
C LYS A 132 -6.71 37.12 15.24
N GLU A 133 -7.50 36.45 16.09
CA GLU A 133 -7.03 35.89 17.38
C GLU A 133 -6.74 34.38 17.39
N GLN A 134 -6.96 33.66 16.28
CA GLN A 134 -6.67 32.21 16.20
C GLN A 134 -5.44 31.85 15.37
N ILE A 135 -4.51 32.78 15.16
CA ILE A 135 -3.16 32.44 14.70
C ILE A 135 -2.32 32.07 15.94
N LEU A 136 -2.37 30.79 16.28
CA LEU A 136 -1.45 29.99 17.13
C LEU A 136 -0.39 30.76 17.95
N LEU A 137 -0.80 31.56 18.93
CA LEU A 137 0.05 31.85 20.08
C LEU A 137 0.01 30.61 20.98
N ILE A 138 1.09 29.83 21.02
CA ILE A 138 1.23 28.77 22.03
C ILE A 138 1.06 29.46 23.40
N PRO A 139 -0.01 29.17 24.17
CA PRO A 139 -0.22 29.84 25.44
C PRO A 139 0.99 29.63 26.35
N ALA A 140 1.41 30.64 27.10
CA ALA A 140 2.55 30.54 28.01
C ALA A 140 2.43 29.33 28.97
N ASP A 141 1.19 28.95 29.31
CA ASP A 141 0.87 27.75 30.08
C ASP A 141 1.15 26.43 29.33
N SER A 142 0.96 26.38 28.02
CA SER A 142 1.33 25.22 27.20
C SER A 142 2.85 25.05 27.11
N LEU A 143 3.60 26.16 27.02
CA LEU A 143 5.07 26.17 27.09
C LEU A 143 5.58 25.76 28.48
N LYS A 144 4.91 26.19 29.55
CA LYS A 144 5.21 25.80 30.94
C LYS A 144 4.90 24.32 31.18
N ARG A 145 3.78 23.82 30.64
CA ARG A 145 3.38 22.41 30.70
C ARG A 145 4.33 21.53 29.89
N TYR A 146 4.76 21.98 28.71
CA TYR A 146 5.77 21.32 27.88
C TYR A 146 7.13 21.26 28.58
N LYS A 147 7.62 22.37 29.14
CA LYS A 147 8.84 22.39 29.96
C LYS A 147 8.74 21.46 31.17
N LYS A 148 7.58 21.41 31.84
CA LYS A 148 7.33 20.51 32.97
C LYS A 148 7.37 19.03 32.53
N LEU A 149 6.80 18.70 31.37
CA LEU A 149 6.84 17.36 30.77
C LEU A 149 8.26 16.96 30.38
N LEU A 150 9.05 17.88 29.80
CA LEU A 150 10.46 17.65 29.48
C LEU A 150 11.33 17.43 30.74
N VAL A 151 11.10 18.19 31.81
CA VAL A 151 11.78 17.97 33.09
C VAL A 151 11.37 16.65 33.73
N GLN A 152 10.09 16.26 33.62
CA GLN A 152 9.62 14.95 34.08
C GLN A 152 10.23 13.81 33.27
N SER A 153 10.30 13.90 31.94
CA SER A 153 10.91 12.85 31.11
C SER A 153 12.41 12.72 31.35
N ALA A 154 13.13 13.84 31.54
CA ALA A 154 14.54 13.83 31.92
C ALA A 154 14.75 13.16 33.29
N ARG A 155 13.94 13.50 34.31
CA ARG A 155 13.99 12.86 35.63
C ARG A 155 13.65 11.37 35.59
N ILE A 156 12.67 10.96 34.78
CA ILE A 156 12.35 9.55 34.58
C ILE A 156 13.53 8.83 33.93
N THR A 157 14.19 9.44 32.96
CA THR A 157 15.38 8.86 32.30
C THR A 157 16.52 8.66 33.30
N GLU A 158 16.81 9.66 34.13
CA GLU A 158 17.81 9.56 35.21
C GLU A 158 17.43 8.48 36.24
N LEU A 159 16.17 8.43 36.67
CA LEU A 159 15.67 7.40 37.59
C LEU A 159 15.84 6.00 36.99
N LEU A 160 15.47 5.82 35.72
CA LEU A 160 15.64 4.55 35.02
C LEU A 160 17.11 4.14 34.94
N ASP A 161 18.04 5.07 34.70
CA ASP A 161 19.48 4.79 34.70
C ASP A 161 20.02 4.39 36.09
N THR A 162 19.35 4.78 37.18
CA THR A 162 19.72 4.30 38.52
C THR A 162 19.20 2.90 38.85
N VAL A 163 18.06 2.53 38.26
CA VAL A 163 17.33 1.27 38.51
C VAL A 163 17.78 0.16 37.56
N TYR A 164 18.12 0.51 36.31
CA TYR A 164 18.54 -0.42 35.28
C TYR A 164 19.77 0.12 34.54
N GLN A 165 20.80 -0.71 34.40
CA GLN A 165 21.97 -0.35 33.63
C GLN A 165 21.69 -0.52 32.15
N PHE A 166 21.31 0.59 31.51
CA PHE A 166 21.14 0.61 30.06
C PHE A 166 22.49 0.51 29.37
N PRO A 167 22.56 -0.31 28.31
CA PRO A 167 23.78 -0.52 27.58
C PRO A 167 24.04 0.63 26.61
N LYS A 168 25.33 0.91 26.38
CA LYS A 168 25.77 1.95 25.47
C LYS A 168 26.20 1.35 24.15
N LEU A 169 25.54 1.76 23.07
CA LEU A 169 25.86 1.32 21.72
C LEU A 169 27.08 2.08 21.17
N THR A 170 27.99 1.36 20.54
CA THR A 170 29.12 1.93 19.79
C THR A 170 28.64 2.49 18.45
N GLN A 171 29.43 3.34 17.81
CA GLN A 171 29.08 3.88 16.49
C GLN A 171 28.93 2.78 15.42
N GLU A 172 29.73 1.72 15.51
CA GLU A 172 29.65 0.58 14.59
C GLU A 172 28.33 -0.20 14.75
N GLU A 173 27.85 -0.33 15.98
CA GLU A 173 26.56 -0.98 16.29
C GLU A 173 25.38 -0.17 15.82
N ILE A 174 25.44 1.15 16.01
CA ILE A 174 24.44 2.08 15.49
C ILE A 174 24.37 1.95 13.96
N LEU A 175 25.52 1.92 13.29
CA LEU A 175 25.60 1.75 11.84
C LEU A 175 25.08 0.39 11.38
N ALA A 176 25.43 -0.70 12.08
CA ALA A 176 24.94 -2.04 11.80
C ALA A 176 23.41 -2.15 11.98
N ASN A 177 22.88 -1.59 13.06
CA ASN A 177 21.44 -1.54 13.33
C ASN A 177 20.70 -0.78 12.23
N ASN A 178 21.19 0.40 11.87
CA ASN A 178 20.61 1.21 10.79
C ASN A 178 20.67 0.48 9.43
N LYS A 179 21.75 -0.25 9.14
CA LYS A 179 21.87 -1.08 7.94
C LYS A 179 20.84 -2.20 7.92
N GLN A 180 20.64 -2.90 9.05
CA GLN A 180 19.61 -3.94 9.16
C GLN A 180 18.20 -3.37 9.05
N LYS A 181 17.95 -2.21 9.67
CA LYS A 181 16.67 -1.48 9.56
C LYS A 181 16.34 -1.12 8.10
N VAL A 182 17.33 -0.66 7.33
CA VAL A 182 17.15 -0.42 5.88
C VAL A 182 16.82 -1.70 5.10
N LYS A 183 17.31 -2.88 5.52
CA LYS A 183 16.92 -4.16 4.90
C LYS A 183 15.47 -4.53 5.25
N MET A 184 15.02 -4.23 6.46
CA MET A 184 13.64 -4.54 6.89
C MET A 184 12.59 -3.70 6.14
N PHE A 185 12.85 -2.41 5.90
CA PHE A 185 11.88 -1.49 5.31
C PHE A 185 12.17 -1.12 3.84
N GLY A 186 13.31 -1.56 3.32
CA GLY A 186 13.82 -1.17 2.01
C GLY A 186 14.37 0.26 1.95
N LYS A 187 14.89 0.65 0.78
CA LYS A 187 15.27 2.05 0.49
C LYS A 187 14.02 2.89 0.26
N LYS A 188 14.11 4.21 0.46
CA LYS A 188 13.07 5.19 0.11
C LYS A 188 12.58 4.94 -1.33
N LYS A 189 11.42 4.31 -1.49
CA LYS A 189 10.88 3.98 -2.82
C LYS A 189 10.34 5.28 -3.43
N GLN A 190 10.86 5.69 -4.59
CA GLN A 190 10.21 6.73 -5.40
C GLN A 190 8.82 6.22 -5.79
N GLN A 191 7.81 7.09 -5.65
CA GLN A 191 6.42 6.76 -5.97
C GLN A 191 6.32 6.28 -7.43
N LYS A 192 6.00 5.00 -7.66
CA LYS A 192 5.60 4.53 -8.98
C LYS A 192 4.10 4.69 -9.13
N VAL A 193 3.68 5.81 -9.70
CA VAL A 193 2.31 6.01 -10.17
C VAL A 193 2.10 5.10 -11.38
N LYS A 194 1.46 3.94 -11.19
CA LYS A 194 0.95 3.16 -12.32
C LYS A 194 -0.44 3.71 -12.67
N ASN A 195 -0.65 4.07 -13.94
CA ASN A 195 -1.95 4.49 -14.49
C ASN A 195 -2.66 5.65 -13.74
N GLY A 196 -1.90 6.58 -13.15
CA GLY A 196 -2.47 7.73 -12.44
C GLY A 196 -3.14 7.40 -11.11
N GLN A 197 -2.99 6.17 -10.59
CA GLN A 197 -3.56 5.74 -9.31
C GLN A 197 -2.46 5.48 -8.29
N TRP A 198 -2.71 5.93 -7.07
CA TRP A 198 -1.85 5.64 -5.92
C TRP A 198 -2.01 4.18 -5.52
N HIS A 199 -0.89 3.49 -5.40
CA HIS A 199 -0.82 2.17 -4.81
C HIS A 199 0.07 2.27 -3.58
N GLN A 200 -0.44 1.83 -2.43
CA GLN A 200 0.40 1.63 -1.26
C GLN A 200 1.47 0.60 -1.64
N PRO A 201 2.77 0.93 -1.57
CA PRO A 201 3.81 -0.03 -1.90
C PRO A 201 3.75 -1.19 -0.91
N ASP A 202 3.75 -2.42 -1.43
CA ASP A 202 3.74 -3.62 -0.58
C ASP A 202 4.95 -3.58 0.38
N PRO A 203 4.72 -3.66 1.70
CA PRO A 203 5.82 -3.71 2.66
C PRO A 203 6.63 -4.99 2.43
N GLU A 204 7.95 -4.87 2.53
CA GLU A 204 8.85 -6.00 2.28
C GLU A 204 8.60 -7.11 3.31
N GLY A 205 8.45 -8.35 2.85
CA GLY A 205 8.10 -9.49 3.70
C GLY A 205 6.62 -9.58 4.12
N PHE A 206 5.74 -8.79 3.52
CA PHE A 206 4.28 -8.87 3.72
C PHE A 206 3.56 -9.37 2.47
N LEU A 207 2.44 -10.06 2.67
CA LEU A 207 1.54 -10.52 1.62
C LEU A 207 0.19 -9.83 1.72
N PHE A 208 -0.37 -9.50 0.55
CA PHE A 208 -1.71 -8.96 0.44
C PHE A 208 -2.74 -10.08 0.57
N ILE A 209 -3.68 -9.91 1.49
CA ILE A 209 -4.82 -10.78 1.71
C ILE A 209 -6.08 -10.04 1.25
N PRO A 210 -6.84 -10.60 0.28
CA PRO A 210 -8.05 -9.95 -0.22
C PRO A 210 -9.16 -9.89 0.84
N MET A 211 -10.15 -9.04 0.61
CA MET A 211 -11.31 -8.92 1.49
C MET A 211 -12.13 -10.21 1.52
N ASP A 212 -12.52 -10.66 2.71
CA ASP A 212 -13.50 -11.73 2.87
C ASP A 212 -14.90 -11.13 2.95
N THR A 213 -15.74 -11.42 1.95
CA THR A 213 -17.14 -10.96 1.94
C THR A 213 -18.02 -11.71 2.92
N ILE A 214 -17.61 -12.90 3.39
CA ILE A 214 -18.40 -13.77 4.27
C ILE A 214 -18.12 -13.43 5.74
N LYS A 215 -16.85 -13.40 6.16
CA LYS A 215 -16.46 -13.02 7.53
C LYS A 215 -16.33 -11.51 7.78
N ARG A 216 -16.54 -10.67 6.76
CA ARG A 216 -16.42 -9.20 6.82
C ARG A 216 -15.02 -8.70 7.21
N THR A 217 -13.97 -9.48 7.02
CA THR A 217 -12.60 -8.97 7.19
C THR A 217 -12.26 -8.09 5.99
N HIS A 218 -11.85 -6.85 6.26
CA HIS A 218 -11.33 -5.96 5.21
C HIS A 218 -10.10 -6.60 4.55
N ALA A 219 -9.67 -6.09 3.40
CA ALA A 219 -8.38 -6.49 2.86
C ALA A 219 -7.24 -5.96 3.78
N PHE A 220 -6.16 -6.72 3.92
CA PHE A 220 -5.01 -6.35 4.76
C PHE A 220 -3.72 -6.96 4.22
N TYR A 221 -2.61 -6.45 4.72
CA TYR A 221 -1.29 -7.07 4.58
C TYR A 221 -0.96 -7.84 5.85
N ILE A 222 -0.37 -9.02 5.71
CA ILE A 222 0.13 -9.83 6.83
C ILE A 222 1.58 -10.24 6.58
N LYS A 223 2.41 -10.27 7.62
CA LYS A 223 3.79 -10.72 7.49
C LYS A 223 3.83 -12.20 7.08
N GLN A 224 4.72 -12.53 6.14
CA GLN A 224 4.88 -13.89 5.59
C GLN A 224 5.21 -14.94 6.66
N THR A 225 5.98 -14.53 7.66
CA THR A 225 6.55 -15.34 8.72
C THR A 225 6.24 -14.72 10.08
N GLU A 226 6.49 -15.44 11.18
CA GLU A 226 6.58 -14.81 12.49
C GLU A 226 7.69 -13.75 12.52
N VAL A 227 7.59 -12.79 13.44
CA VAL A 227 8.68 -11.84 13.69
C VAL A 227 9.89 -12.59 14.24
N THR A 228 11.06 -12.36 13.65
CA THR A 228 12.29 -13.06 14.00
C THR A 228 13.05 -12.38 15.14
N ASN A 229 13.94 -13.12 15.81
CA ASN A 229 14.85 -12.55 16.81
C ASN A 229 15.70 -11.41 16.24
N LEU A 230 16.15 -11.51 14.99
CA LEU A 230 16.95 -10.45 14.35
C LEU A 230 16.14 -9.17 14.14
N GLU A 231 14.91 -9.27 13.65
CA GLU A 231 14.01 -8.13 13.47
C GLU A 231 13.71 -7.47 14.82
N TYR A 232 13.41 -8.26 15.85
CA TYR A 232 13.07 -7.73 17.18
C TYR A 232 14.26 -7.10 17.90
N ARG A 233 15.48 -7.66 17.76
CA ARG A 233 16.70 -7.00 18.27
C ARG A 233 16.95 -5.65 17.59
N THR A 234 16.70 -5.57 16.29
CA THR A 234 16.86 -4.33 15.52
C THR A 234 15.95 -3.23 16.09
N PHE A 235 14.71 -3.59 16.41
CA PHE A 235 13.76 -2.72 17.10
C PHE A 235 14.26 -2.27 18.48
N LEU A 236 14.68 -3.21 19.35
CA LEU A 236 15.13 -2.87 20.71
C LEU A 236 16.36 -1.94 20.70
N PHE A 237 17.31 -2.17 19.79
CA PHE A 237 18.49 -1.32 19.67
C PHE A 237 18.11 0.05 19.11
N ASP A 238 17.16 0.12 18.19
CA ASP A 238 16.67 1.41 17.68
C ASP A 238 15.97 2.24 18.76
N LEU A 239 15.23 1.60 19.69
CA LEU A 239 14.69 2.29 20.87
C LEU A 239 15.80 2.93 21.72
N LEU A 240 16.90 2.21 21.96
CA LEU A 240 18.04 2.75 22.72
C LEU A 240 18.75 3.89 21.97
N ILE A 241 18.90 3.78 20.64
CA ILE A 241 19.46 4.84 19.79
C ILE A 241 18.59 6.11 19.89
N GLN A 242 17.28 5.96 19.95
CA GLN A 242 16.32 7.05 20.11
C GLN A 242 16.11 7.48 21.58
N ASN A 243 16.88 6.92 22.53
CA ASN A 243 16.75 7.17 23.97
C ASN A 243 15.36 6.83 24.56
N ARG A 244 14.62 5.89 23.97
CA ARG A 244 13.29 5.40 24.40
C ARG A 244 13.42 4.27 25.42
N LYS A 245 14.04 4.55 26.56
CA LYS A 245 14.41 3.57 27.59
C LYS A 245 13.23 2.89 28.29
N GLU A 246 12.13 3.61 28.54
CA GLU A 246 10.93 3.05 29.15
C GLU A 246 10.30 1.96 28.25
N GLU A 247 10.16 2.27 26.96
CA GLU A 247 9.63 1.34 25.97
C GLU A 247 10.53 0.11 25.81
N PHE A 248 11.86 0.29 25.87
CA PHE A 248 12.80 -0.81 25.88
C PHE A 248 12.55 -1.77 27.06
N LEU A 249 12.32 -1.26 28.27
CA LEU A 249 12.06 -2.11 29.43
C LEU A 249 10.76 -2.90 29.33
N LYS A 250 9.72 -2.33 28.72
CA LYS A 250 8.44 -3.01 28.46
C LYS A 250 8.54 -4.08 27.38
N ALA A 251 9.39 -3.83 26.37
CA ALA A 251 9.55 -4.69 25.22
C ALA A 251 10.62 -5.78 25.37
N LYS A 252 11.60 -5.65 26.29
CA LYS A 252 12.70 -6.61 26.40
C LYS A 252 12.18 -8.04 26.70
N PRO A 253 12.71 -9.08 26.04
CA PRO A 253 12.33 -10.45 26.34
C PRO A 253 12.70 -10.87 27.78
N ASP A 254 11.83 -11.64 28.44
CA ASP A 254 12.15 -12.35 29.68
C ASP A 254 12.70 -13.76 29.36
N GLN A 255 13.99 -13.84 29.02
CA GLN A 255 14.64 -15.11 28.69
C GLN A 255 14.61 -16.14 29.83
N ALA A 256 14.34 -15.73 31.08
CA ALA A 256 14.15 -16.68 32.17
C ALA A 256 12.92 -17.58 31.97
N MET A 257 11.98 -17.21 31.10
CA MET A 257 10.82 -18.04 30.76
C MET A 257 11.20 -19.42 30.21
N TRP A 258 12.37 -19.56 29.57
CA TRP A 258 12.89 -20.86 29.11
C TRP A 258 13.05 -21.88 30.24
N VAL A 259 13.46 -21.42 31.42
CA VAL A 259 13.60 -22.25 32.63
C VAL A 259 12.36 -22.18 33.52
N LYS A 260 11.65 -21.04 33.58
CA LYS A 260 10.44 -20.92 34.42
C LYS A 260 9.27 -21.78 33.90
N GLU A 261 9.02 -21.81 32.60
CA GLU A 261 7.94 -22.62 32.02
C GLU A 261 8.31 -24.11 31.97
N TYR A 262 9.59 -24.41 31.81
CA TYR A 262 10.11 -25.78 31.69
C TYR A 262 11.30 -26.02 32.64
N PRO A 263 11.07 -26.04 33.97
CA PRO A 263 12.14 -26.13 34.96
C PRO A 263 12.96 -27.43 34.88
N ASN A 264 12.35 -28.49 34.35
CA ASN A 264 12.96 -29.81 34.25
C ASN A 264 13.60 -30.11 32.88
N ALA A 265 13.57 -29.17 31.92
CA ALA A 265 13.95 -29.41 30.53
C ALA A 265 15.42 -29.06 30.18
N PHE A 266 16.30 -28.83 31.16
CA PHE A 266 17.69 -28.38 30.93
C PHE A 266 17.82 -27.17 29.99
N ASN A 267 16.87 -26.24 30.04
CA ASN A 267 16.76 -25.11 29.10
C ASN A 267 17.68 -23.90 29.39
N GLN A 268 18.70 -24.07 30.26
CA GLN A 268 19.68 -23.01 30.53
C GLN A 268 20.36 -22.51 29.25
N PRO A 269 20.79 -23.37 28.29
CA PRO A 269 21.35 -22.88 27.03
C PRO A 269 20.38 -22.04 26.19
N MET A 270 19.07 -22.33 26.25
CA MET A 270 18.07 -21.52 25.52
C MET A 270 17.88 -20.17 26.19
N GLN A 271 17.79 -20.13 27.52
CA GLN A 271 17.81 -18.89 28.28
C GLN A 271 19.04 -18.03 27.96
N ASP A 272 20.20 -18.67 27.76
CA ASP A 272 21.48 -17.98 27.59
C ASP A 272 21.70 -17.48 26.14
N ASN A 273 21.09 -18.16 25.15
CA ASN A 273 21.50 -17.99 23.75
C ASN A 273 20.37 -17.69 22.78
N TYR A 274 19.11 -18.01 23.09
CA TYR A 274 18.02 -18.00 22.11
C TYR A 274 17.81 -16.62 21.48
N PHE A 275 17.65 -15.58 22.31
CA PHE A 275 17.44 -14.24 21.77
C PHE A 275 18.73 -13.59 21.29
N SER A 276 19.89 -14.04 21.75
CA SER A 276 21.16 -13.31 21.63
C SER A 276 22.05 -13.82 20.50
N HIS A 277 22.05 -15.13 20.22
CA HIS A 277 23.03 -15.77 19.34
C HIS A 277 22.65 -15.68 17.86
N PRO A 278 23.64 -15.55 16.93
CA PRO A 278 23.36 -15.45 15.49
C PRO A 278 22.66 -16.68 14.92
N ALA A 279 22.91 -17.86 15.50
CA ALA A 279 22.27 -19.11 15.07
C ALA A 279 20.74 -19.07 15.17
N TYR A 280 20.19 -18.21 16.04
CA TYR A 280 18.76 -18.04 16.26
C TYR A 280 18.19 -16.80 15.56
N ASN A 281 18.93 -16.18 14.64
CA ASN A 281 18.48 -14.99 13.91
C ASN A 281 17.12 -15.16 13.25
N ASP A 282 16.95 -16.29 12.56
CA ASP A 282 15.78 -16.58 11.72
C ASP A 282 14.74 -17.43 12.47
N TYR A 283 14.84 -17.50 13.80
CA TYR A 283 13.86 -18.15 14.67
C TYR A 283 12.86 -17.11 15.18
N PRO A 284 11.62 -17.51 15.51
CA PRO A 284 10.60 -16.59 15.99
C PRO A 284 11.03 -15.97 17.32
N VAL A 285 10.76 -14.68 17.49
CA VAL A 285 10.92 -14.03 18.79
C VAL A 285 9.87 -14.57 19.77
N VAL A 286 10.33 -14.95 20.96
CA VAL A 286 9.49 -15.45 22.04
C VAL A 286 9.90 -14.80 23.36
N ALA A 287 9.15 -15.13 24.43
CA ALA A 287 9.36 -14.57 25.76
C ALA A 287 9.24 -13.05 25.80
N ILE A 288 8.39 -12.47 24.95
CA ILE A 288 8.05 -11.05 24.96
C ILE A 288 6.62 -10.84 25.49
N SER A 289 6.38 -9.70 26.11
CA SER A 289 5.04 -9.31 26.53
C SER A 289 4.20 -8.90 25.31
N ARG A 290 2.88 -8.94 25.45
CA ARG A 290 1.97 -8.37 24.43
C ARG A 290 2.21 -6.88 24.22
N GLU A 291 2.48 -6.13 25.28
CA GLU A 291 2.83 -4.71 25.19
C GLU A 291 4.08 -4.52 24.32
N GLY A 292 5.10 -5.37 24.49
CA GLY A 292 6.29 -5.38 23.65
C GLY A 292 6.02 -5.65 22.17
N ALA A 293 5.09 -6.56 21.86
CA ALA A 293 4.67 -6.85 20.47
C ALA A 293 3.90 -5.66 19.85
N VAL A 294 3.03 -5.01 20.63
CA VAL A 294 2.30 -3.81 20.20
C VAL A 294 3.25 -2.63 19.96
N LEU A 295 4.25 -2.44 20.83
CA LEU A 295 5.29 -1.42 20.64
C LEU A 295 6.11 -1.66 19.37
N PHE A 296 6.44 -2.92 19.05
CA PHE A 296 7.09 -3.27 17.79
C PHE A 296 6.23 -2.87 16.58
N CYS A 297 4.93 -3.15 16.63
CA CYS A 297 4.00 -2.76 15.56
C CYS A 297 3.95 -1.23 15.40
N LYS A 298 3.84 -0.48 16.50
CA LYS A 298 3.87 0.99 16.49
C LYS A 298 5.18 1.53 15.91
N TRP A 299 6.31 0.96 16.31
CA TRP A 299 7.63 1.33 15.77
C TRP A 299 7.72 1.09 14.25
N MET A 300 7.21 -0.04 13.75
CA MET A 300 7.18 -0.30 12.31
C MET A 300 6.39 0.76 11.54
N THR A 301 5.26 1.20 12.08
CA THR A 301 4.45 2.29 11.52
C THR A 301 5.24 3.59 11.46
N GLU A 302 5.90 3.97 12.55
CA GLU A 302 6.72 5.18 12.65
C GLU A 302 7.88 5.16 11.66
N GLU A 303 8.62 4.05 11.56
CA GLU A 303 9.74 3.92 10.63
C GLU A 303 9.28 3.91 9.16
N LEU A 304 8.18 3.24 8.84
CA LEU A 304 7.65 3.25 7.47
C LEU A 304 7.17 4.66 7.07
N ASN A 305 6.48 5.37 7.97
CA ASN A 305 6.04 6.75 7.75
C ASN A 305 7.20 7.72 7.49
N LYS A 306 8.41 7.47 8.02
CA LYS A 306 9.61 8.27 7.69
C LYS A 306 10.07 8.09 6.23
N LEU A 307 9.73 6.97 5.61
CA LEU A 307 10.18 6.60 4.26
C LEU A 307 9.18 6.97 3.16
N THR A 308 7.91 7.18 3.50
CA THR A 308 6.85 7.55 2.55
C THR A 308 6.36 8.99 2.79
N PRO A 309 6.09 9.77 1.72
CA PRO A 309 5.50 11.10 1.85
C PRO A 309 4.00 11.08 2.22
N ASN A 310 3.34 9.93 2.08
CA ASN A 310 1.96 9.72 2.53
C ASN A 310 1.93 8.86 3.78
N LEU A 311 0.99 9.16 4.69
CA LEU A 311 0.73 8.35 5.87
C LEU A 311 0.31 6.93 5.45
N VAL A 312 1.03 5.92 5.93
CA VAL A 312 0.62 4.52 5.85
C VAL A 312 -0.27 4.17 7.03
N ASN A 313 -1.10 3.14 6.86
CA ASN A 313 -1.85 2.58 7.98
C ASN A 313 -0.93 2.02 9.05
N ASP A 314 -1.47 1.98 10.27
CA ASP A 314 -0.78 1.42 11.41
C ASP A 314 -0.63 -0.09 11.25
N PHE A 315 0.58 -0.58 11.48
CA PHE A 315 0.80 -1.98 11.82
C PHE A 315 0.22 -2.26 13.21
N ARG A 316 -0.36 -3.44 13.36
CA ARG A 316 -0.96 -3.94 14.60
C ARG A 316 -0.92 -5.46 14.65
N LEU A 317 -1.30 -6.02 15.79
CA LEU A 317 -1.62 -7.46 15.87
C LEU A 317 -2.92 -7.76 15.11
N PRO A 318 -3.04 -8.94 14.49
CA PRO A 318 -4.25 -9.36 13.79
C PRO A 318 -5.43 -9.57 14.75
N SER A 319 -6.64 -9.41 14.22
CA SER A 319 -7.80 -10.03 14.85
C SER A 319 -7.78 -11.55 14.65
N SER A 320 -8.49 -12.29 15.50
CA SER A 320 -8.61 -13.74 15.36
C SER A 320 -9.19 -14.12 13.98
N ASP A 321 -10.13 -13.34 13.44
CA ASP A 321 -10.74 -13.62 12.14
C ASP A 321 -9.80 -13.32 10.97
N GLU A 322 -9.04 -12.21 11.02
CA GLU A 322 -8.00 -11.92 10.03
C GLU A 322 -6.95 -13.03 9.99
N TRP A 323 -6.51 -13.48 11.17
CA TRP A 323 -5.54 -14.56 11.28
C TRP A 323 -6.10 -15.88 10.71
N GLU A 324 -7.33 -16.25 11.07
CA GLU A 324 -7.98 -17.47 10.60
C GLU A 324 -8.16 -17.47 9.08
N PHE A 325 -8.61 -16.33 8.52
CA PHE A 325 -8.80 -16.17 7.09
C PHE A 325 -7.47 -16.29 6.33
N ALA A 326 -6.41 -15.67 6.85
CA ALA A 326 -5.06 -15.78 6.28
C ALA A 326 -4.54 -17.23 6.37
N ALA A 327 -4.74 -17.91 7.50
CA ALA A 327 -4.27 -19.27 7.74
C ALA A 327 -4.89 -20.29 6.78
N LYS A 328 -6.17 -20.11 6.40
CA LYS A 328 -6.87 -20.96 5.44
C LYS A 328 -6.24 -20.98 4.05
N GLY A 329 -5.51 -19.94 3.65
CA GLY A 329 -4.87 -19.91 2.33
C GLY A 329 -5.83 -19.95 1.15
N GLY A 330 -7.12 -19.63 1.33
CA GLY A 330 -8.15 -19.77 0.30
C GLY A 330 -8.86 -21.13 0.28
N LEU A 331 -8.54 -22.03 1.23
CA LEU A 331 -9.21 -23.31 1.39
C LEU A 331 -10.42 -23.21 2.32
N GLU A 332 -11.54 -23.80 1.92
CA GLU A 332 -12.75 -23.87 2.74
C GLU A 332 -12.81 -25.16 3.57
N ASN A 333 -13.24 -25.04 4.82
CA ASN A 333 -13.52 -26.16 5.73
C ASN A 333 -12.34 -27.11 6.00
N GLN A 334 -11.10 -26.60 5.92
CA GLN A 334 -9.90 -27.40 6.24
C GLN A 334 -9.42 -27.15 7.67
N PRO A 335 -9.03 -28.20 8.41
CA PRO A 335 -8.58 -28.05 9.80
C PRO A 335 -7.20 -27.40 9.90
N TYR A 336 -6.35 -27.53 8.88
CA TYR A 336 -4.97 -27.06 8.86
C TYR A 336 -4.63 -26.27 7.59
N PRO A 337 -3.58 -25.41 7.60
CA PRO A 337 -3.22 -24.52 6.49
C PRO A 337 -2.85 -25.21 5.17
N TRP A 338 -2.46 -26.48 5.22
CA TRP A 338 -2.08 -27.29 4.05
C TRP A 338 -3.24 -28.10 3.45
N GLY A 339 -4.46 -27.89 3.92
CA GLY A 339 -5.66 -28.37 3.22
C GLY A 339 -6.06 -29.83 3.43
N GLY A 340 -5.46 -30.53 4.39
CA GLY A 340 -5.81 -31.91 4.71
C GLY A 340 -5.85 -32.15 6.22
N PRO A 341 -6.50 -33.24 6.67
CA PRO A 341 -6.71 -33.51 8.11
C PRO A 341 -5.48 -34.12 8.79
N TYR A 342 -4.43 -34.45 8.05
CA TYR A 342 -3.26 -35.15 8.56
C TYR A 342 -2.12 -34.18 8.84
N LEU A 343 -1.42 -34.40 9.96
CA LEU A 343 -0.24 -33.63 10.38
C LEU A 343 1.05 -34.06 9.66
N ARG A 344 0.95 -35.06 8.78
CA ARG A 344 2.05 -35.63 8.00
C ARG A 344 1.66 -35.74 6.54
N ASN A 345 2.64 -35.63 5.66
CA ASN A 345 2.48 -35.94 4.24
C ASN A 345 2.51 -37.46 3.96
N SER A 346 2.35 -37.84 2.69
CA SER A 346 2.38 -39.24 2.24
C SER A 346 3.73 -39.96 2.45
N LYS A 347 4.81 -39.21 2.71
CA LYS A 347 6.14 -39.74 3.05
C LYS A 347 6.36 -39.85 4.57
N GLY A 348 5.36 -39.51 5.38
CA GLY A 348 5.45 -39.52 6.84
C GLY A 348 6.15 -38.32 7.47
N CYS A 349 6.54 -37.32 6.67
CA CYS A 349 7.15 -36.09 7.20
C CYS A 349 6.08 -35.19 7.82
N PHE A 350 6.37 -34.61 8.97
CA PHE A 350 5.49 -33.63 9.61
C PHE A 350 5.40 -32.33 8.83
N LEU A 351 4.24 -31.69 8.94
CA LEU A 351 3.89 -30.47 8.20
C LEU A 351 3.95 -29.19 9.04
N ALA A 352 4.22 -29.33 10.34
CA ALA A 352 4.34 -28.24 11.30
C ALA A 352 5.28 -28.67 12.44
N ASN A 353 5.75 -27.68 13.21
CA ASN A 353 6.50 -27.88 14.45
C ASN A 353 5.54 -27.91 15.66
N PHE A 354 5.43 -29.04 16.35
CA PHE A 354 4.51 -29.24 17.47
C PHE A 354 4.89 -30.49 18.27
N TYR A 355 4.25 -30.72 19.42
CA TYR A 355 4.46 -31.93 20.21
C TYR A 355 3.83 -33.15 19.49
N PRO A 356 4.63 -34.01 18.83
CA PRO A 356 4.11 -34.90 17.80
C PRO A 356 3.60 -36.23 18.35
N MET A 357 4.30 -36.78 19.34
CA MET A 357 4.00 -38.06 19.95
C MET A 357 4.40 -38.06 21.43
N LYS A 358 3.72 -38.90 22.21
CA LYS A 358 4.06 -39.13 23.60
C LYS A 358 5.50 -39.65 23.69
N ASP A 359 6.34 -38.96 24.46
CA ASP A 359 7.74 -39.30 24.73
C ASP A 359 8.73 -39.13 23.55
N ASN A 360 8.32 -38.50 22.44
CA ASN A 360 9.22 -38.15 21.33
C ASN A 360 9.03 -36.68 20.87
N TYR A 361 9.82 -35.78 21.45
CA TYR A 361 9.69 -34.32 21.31
C TYR A 361 10.37 -33.73 20.06
N THR A 362 10.99 -34.54 19.20
CA THR A 362 11.83 -34.05 18.08
C THR A 362 11.50 -34.65 16.72
N GLU A 363 10.46 -35.48 16.66
CA GLU A 363 10.14 -36.27 15.47
C GLU A 363 9.71 -35.41 14.27
N ASP A 364 9.22 -34.22 14.55
CA ASP A 364 8.86 -33.17 13.60
C ASP A 364 10.06 -32.36 13.07
N GLY A 365 11.25 -32.64 13.59
CA GLY A 365 12.52 -32.03 13.19
C GLY A 365 13.04 -30.93 14.13
N ALA A 366 12.32 -30.56 15.19
CA ALA A 366 12.75 -29.53 16.12
C ALA A 366 12.40 -29.88 17.58
N LEU A 367 13.33 -29.65 18.51
CA LEU A 367 13.06 -29.85 19.95
C LEU A 367 12.24 -28.71 20.57
N HIS A 368 12.43 -27.50 20.05
CA HIS A 368 11.76 -26.27 20.48
C HIS A 368 11.21 -25.60 19.22
N THR A 369 11.39 -24.29 19.09
CA THR A 369 11.09 -23.59 17.83
C THR A 369 12.03 -24.03 16.70
N ALA A 370 11.57 -23.81 15.48
CA ALA A 370 12.31 -23.95 14.24
C ALA A 370 12.48 -22.57 13.58
N LYS A 371 13.27 -22.50 12.50
CA LYS A 371 13.33 -21.27 11.70
C LYS A 371 11.96 -20.98 11.11
N VAL A 372 11.65 -19.70 10.96
CA VAL A 372 10.31 -19.22 10.56
C VAL A 372 9.87 -19.65 9.15
N ASP A 373 10.77 -20.24 8.35
CA ASP A 373 10.54 -20.74 6.99
C ASP A 373 10.76 -22.27 6.87
N SER A 374 10.85 -23.01 8.00
CA SER A 374 11.22 -24.44 8.01
C SER A 374 10.16 -25.38 7.44
N TYR A 375 8.89 -24.96 7.43
CA TYR A 375 7.75 -25.77 6.97
C TYR A 375 7.11 -25.12 5.75
N ASN A 376 6.44 -25.92 4.91
CA ASN A 376 5.84 -25.41 3.68
C ASN A 376 4.82 -24.30 3.97
N PRO A 377 4.79 -23.23 3.14
CA PRO A 377 3.77 -22.21 3.28
C PRO A 377 2.40 -22.73 2.83
N ASN A 378 1.33 -22.08 3.29
CA ASN A 378 0.00 -22.28 2.71
C ASN A 378 -0.11 -21.67 1.30
N ASP A 379 -1.26 -21.81 0.66
CA ASP A 379 -1.48 -21.35 -0.73
C ASP A 379 -1.39 -19.83 -0.92
N TYR A 380 -1.47 -19.04 0.16
CA TYR A 380 -1.18 -17.60 0.12
C TYR A 380 0.32 -17.29 0.21
N GLY A 381 1.16 -18.24 0.63
CA GLY A 381 2.59 -18.05 0.86
C GLY A 381 2.94 -17.76 2.33
N LEU A 382 2.06 -18.06 3.29
CA LEU A 382 2.30 -17.84 4.72
C LEU A 382 2.91 -19.08 5.36
N TYR A 383 4.04 -18.89 6.03
CA TYR A 383 4.80 -19.93 6.71
C TYR A 383 4.32 -20.07 8.15
N CYS A 384 4.45 -21.28 8.70
CA CYS A 384 4.29 -21.57 10.13
C CYS A 384 2.99 -21.04 10.76
N MET A 385 1.89 -20.98 10.00
CA MET A 385 0.58 -20.60 10.56
C MET A 385 0.09 -21.61 11.59
N SER A 386 0.46 -22.89 11.48
CA SER A 386 0.21 -23.90 12.51
C SER A 386 1.53 -24.39 13.08
N GLY A 387 1.64 -24.38 14.41
CA GLY A 387 2.82 -24.82 15.15
C GLY A 387 3.88 -23.73 15.28
N ASN A 388 5.09 -24.14 15.65
CA ASN A 388 6.24 -23.28 15.94
C ASN A 388 5.99 -22.38 17.16
N VAL A 389 5.26 -21.27 17.02
CA VAL A 389 4.85 -20.43 18.15
C VAL A 389 3.38 -20.04 18.01
N ALA A 390 2.67 -20.02 19.14
CA ALA A 390 1.31 -19.50 19.17
C ALA A 390 1.36 -17.99 18.94
N GLU A 391 0.52 -17.48 18.05
CA GLU A 391 0.63 -16.10 17.58
C GLU A 391 -0.41 -15.21 18.23
N MET A 392 0.03 -14.08 18.78
CA MET A 392 -0.85 -13.12 19.45
C MET A 392 -1.93 -12.54 18.50
N VAL A 393 -3.19 -12.69 18.88
CA VAL A 393 -4.38 -12.11 18.23
C VAL A 393 -5.26 -11.34 19.23
N TYR A 394 -6.29 -10.65 18.73
CA TYR A 394 -7.41 -10.14 19.52
C TYR A 394 -8.73 -10.81 19.09
N TYR A 395 -9.56 -11.20 20.05
CA TYR A 395 -10.93 -11.66 19.83
C TYR A 395 -11.88 -10.46 19.81
N GLU A 396 -12.21 -9.97 18.61
CA GLU A 396 -13.02 -8.75 18.42
C GLU A 396 -14.44 -8.91 18.96
N ASP A 397 -15.01 -10.10 18.81
CA ASP A 397 -16.31 -10.52 19.35
C ASP A 397 -16.36 -10.60 20.87
N GLU A 398 -15.20 -10.70 21.52
CA GLU A 398 -15.05 -10.75 22.98
C GLU A 398 -14.41 -9.47 23.53
N ASN A 399 -14.84 -8.29 23.07
CA ASN A 399 -14.33 -6.98 23.52
C ASN A 399 -12.81 -6.83 23.36
N ASN A 400 -12.25 -7.31 22.24
CA ASN A 400 -10.82 -7.33 21.97
C ASN A 400 -10.01 -8.08 23.03
N LEU A 401 -10.54 -9.19 23.55
CA LEU A 401 -9.84 -10.01 24.51
C LEU A 401 -8.50 -10.51 23.90
N PRO A 402 -7.37 -10.34 24.60
CA PRO A 402 -6.10 -10.93 24.20
C PRO A 402 -6.19 -12.45 24.02
N GLY A 403 -5.60 -12.98 22.97
CA GLY A 403 -5.47 -14.44 22.80
C GLY A 403 -4.39 -14.83 21.81
N THR A 404 -4.35 -16.11 21.45
CA THR A 404 -3.42 -16.66 20.46
C THR A 404 -4.08 -17.62 19.47
N ARG A 405 -3.44 -17.84 18.32
CA ARG A 405 -3.85 -18.83 17.32
C ARG A 405 -2.65 -19.64 16.82
N GLY A 406 -2.91 -20.77 16.17
CA GLY A 406 -1.90 -21.60 15.48
C GLY A 406 -1.21 -22.66 16.33
N GLY A 407 -1.22 -22.53 17.66
CA GLY A 407 -0.50 -23.45 18.56
C GLY A 407 1.01 -23.27 18.47
N SER A 408 1.76 -23.99 19.31
CA SER A 408 3.22 -23.83 19.47
C SER A 408 3.97 -25.15 19.31
N TRP A 409 5.30 -25.11 19.34
CA TRP A 409 6.16 -26.31 19.39
C TRP A 409 5.82 -27.27 20.54
N SER A 410 5.22 -26.78 21.63
CA SER A 410 4.77 -27.63 22.76
C SER A 410 3.29 -28.00 22.71
N SER A 411 2.60 -27.66 21.63
CA SER A 411 1.17 -27.91 21.47
C SER A 411 0.89 -29.25 20.82
N ILE A 412 -0.28 -29.83 21.12
CA ILE A 412 -0.74 -31.04 20.43
C ILE A 412 -1.43 -30.69 19.11
N GLY A 413 -1.54 -31.65 18.20
CA GLY A 413 -2.17 -31.45 16.89
C GLY A 413 -3.57 -30.84 16.90
N GLN A 414 -4.37 -31.04 17.96
CA GLN A 414 -5.69 -30.41 18.10
C GLN A 414 -5.60 -28.88 18.27
N GLU A 415 -4.59 -28.39 18.99
CA GLU A 415 -4.39 -26.95 19.24
C GLU A 415 -3.86 -26.21 17.98
N LEU A 416 -3.32 -26.96 17.01
CA LEU A 416 -2.81 -26.43 15.75
C LEU A 416 -3.91 -26.08 14.74
N LYS A 417 -5.15 -26.52 14.99
CA LYS A 417 -6.26 -26.33 14.04
C LYS A 417 -6.60 -24.84 13.88
N ILE A 418 -6.91 -24.44 12.66
CA ILE A 418 -7.18 -23.04 12.31
C ILE A 418 -8.41 -22.50 13.07
N VAL A 419 -9.53 -23.22 13.01
CA VAL A 419 -10.84 -22.77 13.55
C VAL A 419 -11.12 -23.36 14.93
N GLU A 420 -11.10 -24.69 15.02
CA GLU A 420 -11.46 -25.47 16.23
C GLU A 420 -10.28 -25.69 17.20
N GLY A 421 -9.15 -25.01 16.97
CA GLY A 421 -7.99 -25.10 17.85
C GLY A 421 -8.27 -24.45 19.20
N ASN A 422 -7.96 -25.15 20.29
CA ASN A 422 -8.08 -24.58 21.63
C ASN A 422 -6.96 -23.56 21.89
N ASP A 423 -7.32 -22.33 22.27
CA ASP A 423 -6.36 -21.29 22.65
C ASP A 423 -5.99 -21.43 24.14
N ARG A 424 -4.93 -22.20 24.40
CA ARG A 424 -4.36 -22.38 25.76
C ARG A 424 -3.85 -21.08 26.39
N PHE A 425 -3.59 -20.05 25.59
CA PHE A 425 -3.04 -18.77 26.04
C PHE A 425 -4.06 -17.63 25.99
N LYS A 426 -5.35 -17.95 25.88
CA LYS A 426 -6.43 -16.96 25.91
C LYS A 426 -6.37 -16.13 27.19
N GLY A 427 -6.45 -14.80 27.04
CA GLY A 427 -6.31 -13.82 28.12
C GLY A 427 -4.87 -13.52 28.54
N ARG A 428 -3.85 -14.24 28.03
CA ARG A 428 -2.46 -14.05 28.43
C ARG A 428 -1.84 -12.80 27.79
N THR A 429 -1.23 -11.95 28.63
CA THR A 429 -0.44 -10.78 28.22
C THR A 429 1.04 -10.93 28.57
N GLU A 430 1.36 -11.80 29.53
CA GLU A 430 2.71 -12.03 30.05
C GLU A 430 3.59 -12.85 29.08
N PRO A 431 4.92 -12.62 29.09
CA PRO A 431 5.90 -13.37 28.30
C PRO A 431 5.75 -14.90 28.39
N SER A 432 5.96 -15.61 27.28
CA SER A 432 6.01 -17.08 27.20
C SER A 432 6.99 -17.53 26.12
N VAL A 433 7.68 -18.67 26.30
CA VAL A 433 8.55 -19.22 25.23
C VAL A 433 7.77 -19.95 24.13
N ASN A 434 6.46 -20.08 24.32
CA ASN A 434 5.54 -20.69 23.36
C ASN A 434 4.80 -19.67 22.51
N VAL A 435 4.89 -18.38 22.86
CA VAL A 435 4.08 -17.32 22.24
C VAL A 435 4.98 -16.32 21.52
N GLY A 436 4.70 -16.13 20.24
CA GLY A 436 5.29 -15.11 19.37
C GLY A 436 4.19 -14.27 18.72
N PHE A 437 4.50 -13.61 17.61
CA PHE A 437 3.50 -12.83 16.89
C PHE A 437 3.90 -12.59 15.43
N ARG A 438 2.90 -12.24 14.62
CA ARG A 438 3.10 -11.62 13.31
C ARG A 438 2.21 -10.37 13.21
N PRO A 439 2.73 -9.26 12.66
CA PRO A 439 1.96 -8.05 12.45
C PRO A 439 1.10 -8.11 11.18
N VAL A 440 0.01 -7.35 11.20
CA VAL A 440 -0.81 -7.00 10.03
C VAL A 440 -0.86 -5.49 9.85
N MET A 441 -1.21 -5.06 8.64
CA MET A 441 -1.49 -3.66 8.31
C MET A 441 -2.75 -3.61 7.43
N THR A 442 -3.77 -2.89 7.87
CA THR A 442 -5.02 -2.75 7.10
C THR A 442 -4.72 -2.18 5.71
N TYR A 443 -5.31 -2.76 4.66
CA TYR A 443 -5.29 -2.18 3.33
C TYR A 443 -6.50 -1.26 3.19
N LEU A 444 -6.28 0.05 3.19
CA LEU A 444 -7.37 1.02 3.06
C LEU A 444 -7.98 1.08 1.64
N GLY A 445 -7.57 0.21 0.72
CA GLY A 445 -7.90 0.39 -0.68
C GLY A 445 -7.23 1.64 -1.25
N ARG A 446 -7.46 1.88 -2.53
CA ARG A 446 -7.06 3.15 -3.18
C ARG A 446 -7.67 4.30 -2.38
N ALA A 447 -6.91 5.37 -2.15
CA ALA A 447 -7.47 6.66 -1.71
C ALA A 447 -8.77 6.91 -2.46
N ASN A 448 -9.85 7.28 -1.75
CA ASN A 448 -11.23 7.41 -2.23
C ASN A 448 -11.27 7.56 -3.75
N ALA A 449 -11.68 6.50 -4.46
CA ALA A 449 -11.62 6.52 -5.91
C ALA A 449 -12.51 7.66 -6.39
N GLN A 450 -11.89 8.68 -7.00
CA GLN A 450 -12.66 9.71 -7.68
C GLN A 450 -13.45 9.02 -8.79
N ILE A 451 -14.77 9.02 -8.66
CA ILE A 451 -15.65 8.40 -9.63
C ILE A 451 -15.58 9.21 -10.92
N ASN A 452 -15.28 8.53 -12.02
CA ASN A 452 -15.36 9.13 -13.34
C ASN A 452 -16.80 9.61 -13.58
N PRO A 453 -17.00 10.74 -14.27
CA PRO A 453 -18.31 11.11 -14.78
C PRO A 453 -18.99 9.91 -15.45
N PHE A 454 -20.26 9.65 -15.13
CA PHE A 454 -20.95 8.40 -15.51
C PHE A 454 -20.84 8.11 -17.01
N GLY A 455 -20.49 6.86 -17.36
CA GLY A 455 -20.35 6.42 -18.76
C GLY A 455 -19.02 6.77 -19.43
N THR A 456 -18.11 7.45 -18.73
CA THR A 456 -16.85 7.94 -19.31
C THR A 456 -15.61 7.13 -18.89
N VAL A 457 -14.53 7.28 -19.67
CA VAL A 457 -13.18 6.79 -19.38
C VAL A 457 -12.20 7.94 -19.46
N LYS A 458 -11.16 7.89 -18.63
CA LYS A 458 -10.17 8.96 -18.52
C LYS A 458 -9.18 8.88 -19.68
N ILE A 459 -8.97 9.98 -20.40
CA ILE A 459 -7.99 10.08 -21.50
C ILE A 459 -6.81 11.00 -21.16
N LYS A 460 -7.02 12.00 -20.31
CA LYS A 460 -5.99 12.94 -19.82
C LYS A 460 -6.26 13.31 -18.36
N ARG A 461 -5.35 14.05 -17.71
CA ARG A 461 -5.41 14.44 -16.29
C ARG A 461 -6.81 14.87 -15.84
N ASP A 462 -7.49 15.70 -16.64
CA ASP A 462 -8.79 16.30 -16.31
C ASP A 462 -9.89 16.04 -17.37
N ILE A 463 -9.62 15.19 -18.36
CA ILE A 463 -10.50 14.95 -19.50
C ILE A 463 -10.94 13.48 -19.55
N TYR A 464 -12.26 13.29 -19.66
CA TYR A 464 -12.93 12.00 -19.72
C TYR A 464 -13.82 11.95 -20.96
N ILE A 465 -13.82 10.85 -21.70
CA ILE A 465 -14.63 10.69 -22.91
C ILE A 465 -15.63 9.56 -22.71
N ASP A 466 -16.81 9.66 -23.30
CA ASP A 466 -17.78 8.58 -23.30
C ASP A 466 -17.22 7.29 -23.92
N LYS A 467 -17.60 6.17 -23.30
CA LYS A 467 -17.27 4.84 -23.82
C LYS A 467 -17.94 4.57 -25.17
N THR A 468 -19.10 5.15 -25.43
CA THR A 468 -19.92 4.90 -26.63
C THR A 468 -20.51 6.21 -27.14
N GLU A 469 -21.08 6.18 -28.34
CA GLU A 469 -21.98 7.23 -28.83
C GLU A 469 -23.19 7.37 -27.91
N VAL A 470 -23.81 8.54 -27.90
CA VAL A 470 -25.08 8.78 -27.19
C VAL A 470 -26.17 7.94 -27.86
N THR A 471 -26.90 7.16 -27.05
CA THR A 471 -27.92 6.23 -27.57
C THR A 471 -29.31 6.88 -27.68
N ASN A 472 -30.21 6.26 -28.46
CA ASN A 472 -31.63 6.62 -28.48
C ASN A 472 -32.29 6.51 -27.09
N PHE A 473 -31.84 5.59 -26.24
CA PHE A 473 -32.29 5.53 -24.85
C PHE A 473 -31.88 6.79 -24.08
N ASN A 474 -30.59 7.16 -24.13
CA ASN A 474 -30.10 8.35 -23.43
C ASN A 474 -30.74 9.65 -23.93
N TRP A 475 -31.03 9.75 -25.23
CA TRP A 475 -31.70 10.91 -25.80
C TRP A 475 -33.19 10.98 -25.42
N ARG A 476 -33.89 9.84 -25.34
CA ARG A 476 -35.27 9.83 -24.85
C ARG A 476 -35.38 10.22 -23.39
N GLU A 477 -34.41 9.87 -22.54
CA GLU A 477 -34.37 10.39 -21.16
C GLU A 477 -34.31 11.92 -21.13
N TYR A 478 -33.52 12.53 -22.03
CA TYR A 478 -33.46 13.98 -22.18
C TYR A 478 -34.80 14.58 -22.63
N VAL A 479 -35.41 14.03 -23.68
CA VAL A 479 -36.70 14.49 -24.20
C VAL A 479 -37.83 14.33 -23.17
N ILE A 480 -37.89 13.21 -22.47
CA ILE A 480 -38.88 12.95 -21.40
C ILE A 480 -38.67 13.93 -20.23
N TRP A 481 -37.42 14.25 -19.89
CA TRP A 481 -37.15 15.25 -18.87
C TRP A 481 -37.63 16.64 -19.29
N LEU A 482 -37.39 17.05 -20.54
CA LEU A 482 -37.89 18.32 -21.07
C LEU A 482 -39.42 18.37 -21.09
N GLU A 483 -40.07 17.28 -21.49
CA GLU A 483 -41.52 17.16 -21.45
C GLU A 483 -42.06 17.36 -20.04
N LYS A 484 -41.48 16.69 -19.05
CA LYS A 484 -41.91 16.79 -17.65
C LYS A 484 -41.67 18.18 -17.06
N LYS A 485 -40.60 18.86 -17.47
CA LYS A 485 -40.23 20.17 -16.92
C LYS A 485 -40.96 21.33 -17.59
N TYR A 486 -41.10 21.32 -18.91
CA TYR A 486 -41.59 22.44 -19.71
C TYR A 486 -42.94 22.15 -20.41
N GLY A 487 -43.34 20.88 -20.53
CA GLY A 487 -44.53 20.45 -21.26
C GLY A 487 -44.28 20.21 -22.76
N LYS A 488 -45.20 19.47 -23.40
CA LYS A 488 -45.09 19.10 -24.84
C LYS A 488 -45.23 20.27 -25.80
N THR A 489 -45.86 21.36 -25.38
CA THR A 489 -46.10 22.54 -26.21
C THR A 489 -44.90 23.49 -26.26
N ALA A 490 -43.99 23.38 -25.28
CA ALA A 490 -42.81 24.22 -25.13
C ALA A 490 -41.82 24.07 -26.30
N LEU A 491 -41.14 25.17 -26.61
CA LEU A 491 -40.18 25.23 -27.70
C LEU A 491 -38.96 24.35 -27.42
N GLU A 492 -38.53 24.26 -26.16
CA GLU A 492 -37.41 23.42 -25.70
C GLU A 492 -37.65 21.94 -25.99
N TYR A 493 -38.86 21.44 -25.72
CA TYR A 493 -39.23 20.06 -26.01
C TYR A 493 -39.26 19.81 -27.53
N LYS A 494 -39.96 20.67 -28.28
CA LYS A 494 -40.09 20.52 -29.74
C LYS A 494 -38.73 20.58 -30.44
N ASN A 495 -37.86 21.49 -30.03
CA ASN A 495 -36.52 21.65 -30.58
C ASN A 495 -35.56 20.53 -30.18
N ALA A 496 -35.90 19.65 -29.23
CA ALA A 496 -35.08 18.51 -28.85
C ALA A 496 -35.44 17.21 -29.59
N LEU A 497 -36.54 17.20 -30.35
CA LEU A 497 -36.95 16.04 -31.13
C LEU A 497 -36.00 15.84 -32.32
N PRO A 498 -35.47 14.62 -32.54
CA PRO A 498 -34.69 14.32 -33.74
C PRO A 498 -35.55 14.42 -35.01
N ASP A 499 -34.94 14.86 -36.10
CA ASP A 499 -35.52 14.76 -37.44
C ASP A 499 -35.48 13.29 -37.89
N THR A 500 -36.63 12.64 -37.90
CA THR A 500 -36.74 11.24 -38.31
C THR A 500 -36.80 11.06 -39.83
N LEU A 501 -36.97 12.15 -40.59
CA LEU A 501 -37.02 12.10 -42.05
C LEU A 501 -35.64 11.94 -42.68
N VAL A 502 -34.56 12.03 -41.89
CA VAL A 502 -33.18 11.77 -42.36
C VAL A 502 -32.99 10.36 -42.91
N TRP A 503 -33.90 9.42 -42.60
CA TRP A 503 -33.90 8.06 -43.14
C TRP A 503 -34.52 7.95 -44.54
N ARG A 504 -35.27 8.97 -45.00
CA ARG A 504 -35.88 8.94 -46.33
C ARG A 504 -34.83 9.21 -47.41
N GLU A 505 -34.63 8.22 -48.26
CA GLU A 505 -33.88 8.36 -49.51
C GLU A 505 -34.78 8.00 -50.69
N ILE A 506 -34.59 8.67 -51.83
CA ILE A 506 -35.45 8.54 -53.02
C ILE A 506 -35.43 7.10 -53.58
N THR A 507 -34.35 6.34 -53.34
CA THR A 507 -34.07 5.04 -53.97
C THR A 507 -34.16 3.84 -53.02
N SER A 508 -34.43 4.05 -51.72
CA SER A 508 -34.29 3.00 -50.68
C SER A 508 -35.54 2.88 -49.80
N TYR A 509 -36.03 1.66 -49.54
CA TYR A 509 -37.19 1.42 -48.66
C TYR A 509 -36.80 1.51 -47.17
N ASN A 510 -36.62 2.74 -46.67
CA ASN A 510 -36.20 3.02 -45.29
C ASN A 510 -37.36 3.51 -44.38
N GLU A 511 -38.61 3.42 -44.84
CA GLU A 511 -39.79 3.88 -44.08
C GLU A 511 -39.94 3.27 -42.68
N PRO A 512 -39.53 2.02 -42.40
CA PRO A 512 -39.53 1.52 -41.01
C PRO A 512 -38.65 2.36 -40.07
N TYR A 513 -37.49 2.83 -40.53
CA TYR A 513 -36.57 3.62 -39.68
C TYR A 513 -37.12 5.01 -39.37
N THR A 514 -37.86 5.64 -40.29
CA THR A 514 -38.49 6.96 -40.08
C THR A 514 -39.47 6.94 -38.89
N LYS A 515 -40.12 5.79 -38.66
CA LYS A 515 -41.12 5.62 -37.60
C LYS A 515 -40.54 5.04 -36.32
N TYR A 516 -39.65 4.06 -36.43
CA TYR A 516 -39.28 3.20 -35.31
C TYR A 516 -37.88 3.43 -34.75
N TYR A 517 -36.94 4.02 -35.51
CA TYR A 517 -35.54 4.10 -35.08
C TYR A 517 -35.38 4.83 -33.75
N PHE A 518 -36.02 5.98 -33.58
CA PHE A 518 -35.94 6.75 -32.33
C PHE A 518 -36.92 6.23 -31.25
N SER A 519 -38.09 5.72 -31.65
CA SER A 519 -39.23 5.51 -30.75
C SER A 519 -39.29 4.09 -30.18
N HIS A 520 -38.86 3.08 -30.92
CA HIS A 520 -39.06 1.67 -30.58
C HIS A 520 -38.00 1.16 -29.58
N LEU A 521 -38.34 0.14 -28.78
CA LEU A 521 -37.45 -0.42 -27.76
C LEU A 521 -36.25 -1.18 -28.35
N ALA A 522 -36.43 -1.79 -29.52
CA ALA A 522 -35.36 -2.53 -30.21
C ALA A 522 -34.15 -1.65 -30.58
N TYR A 523 -34.34 -0.33 -30.68
CA TYR A 523 -33.29 0.62 -31.02
C TYR A 523 -32.73 1.36 -29.80
N ASN A 524 -33.01 0.91 -28.57
CA ASN A 524 -32.54 1.56 -27.34
C ASN A 524 -31.02 1.77 -27.32
N ASP A 525 -30.27 0.75 -27.69
CA ASP A 525 -28.81 0.73 -27.64
C ASP A 525 -28.15 1.20 -28.94
N TYR A 526 -28.91 1.75 -29.88
CA TYR A 526 -28.39 2.30 -31.14
C TYR A 526 -28.06 3.78 -30.98
N PRO A 527 -27.09 4.32 -31.75
CA PRO A 527 -26.72 5.72 -31.67
C PRO A 527 -27.90 6.62 -32.06
N VAL A 528 -28.06 7.74 -31.37
CA VAL A 528 -29.01 8.77 -31.79
C VAL A 528 -28.48 9.47 -33.05
N VAL A 529 -29.36 9.64 -34.03
CA VAL A 529 -29.07 10.32 -35.32
C VAL A 529 -30.23 11.24 -35.68
N GLY A 530 -30.08 12.05 -36.73
CA GLY A 530 -31.10 13.05 -37.08
C GLY A 530 -31.14 14.24 -36.12
N ILE A 531 -30.01 14.54 -35.47
CA ILE A 531 -29.87 15.66 -34.55
C ILE A 531 -28.93 16.73 -35.10
N SER A 532 -29.14 17.99 -34.71
CA SER A 532 -28.30 19.13 -35.04
C SER A 532 -27.15 19.30 -34.05
N TYR A 533 -26.16 20.10 -34.44
CA TYR A 533 -25.05 20.47 -33.56
C TYR A 533 -25.54 21.18 -32.28
N GLU A 534 -26.48 22.11 -32.43
CA GLU A 534 -27.08 22.86 -31.34
C GLU A 534 -27.81 21.94 -30.38
N GLN A 535 -28.57 20.96 -30.90
CA GLN A 535 -29.23 19.95 -30.07
C GLN A 535 -28.21 19.15 -29.26
N ALA A 536 -27.11 18.69 -29.87
CA ALA A 536 -26.05 17.95 -29.19
C ALA A 536 -25.38 18.79 -28.07
N VAL A 537 -25.16 20.09 -28.31
CA VAL A 537 -24.63 21.02 -27.31
C VAL A 537 -25.60 21.20 -26.13
N GLN A 538 -26.91 21.33 -26.40
CA GLN A 538 -27.92 21.45 -25.33
C GLN A 538 -28.03 20.16 -24.51
N TYR A 539 -27.90 19.00 -25.16
CA TYR A 539 -27.84 17.71 -24.47
C TYR A 539 -26.64 17.63 -23.51
N CYS A 540 -25.45 18.08 -23.93
CA CYS A 540 -24.25 18.11 -23.08
C CYS A 540 -24.46 18.99 -21.83
N LYS A 541 -25.08 20.17 -22.00
CA LYS A 541 -25.44 21.06 -20.88
C LYS A 541 -26.43 20.39 -19.93
N TRP A 542 -27.48 19.78 -20.46
CA TRP A 542 -28.47 19.05 -19.66
C TRP A 542 -27.83 17.90 -18.87
N ARG A 543 -26.99 17.09 -19.52
CA ARG A 543 -26.31 15.96 -18.89
C ARG A 543 -25.37 16.41 -17.76
N THR A 544 -24.70 17.55 -17.93
CA THR A 544 -23.89 18.17 -16.89
C THR A 544 -24.70 18.38 -15.61
N GLU A 545 -25.84 19.04 -15.72
CA GLU A 545 -26.68 19.34 -14.57
C GLU A 545 -27.26 18.08 -13.90
N ARG A 546 -27.72 17.11 -14.70
CA ARG A 546 -28.28 15.86 -14.16
C ARG A 546 -27.24 14.99 -13.46
N VAL A 547 -26.03 14.88 -14.01
CA VAL A 547 -24.96 14.08 -13.39
C VAL A 547 -24.43 14.78 -12.13
N LYS A 548 -24.32 16.12 -12.12
CA LYS A 548 -23.99 16.88 -10.89
C LYS A 548 -25.02 16.65 -9.78
N GLU A 549 -26.30 16.68 -10.12
CA GLU A 549 -27.39 16.40 -9.19
C GLU A 549 -27.29 14.98 -8.61
N LEU A 550 -27.10 13.97 -9.47
CA LEU A 550 -26.90 12.58 -9.07
C LEU A 550 -25.69 12.40 -8.14
N PHE A 551 -24.57 13.04 -8.48
CA PHE A 551 -23.34 13.00 -7.68
C PHE A 551 -23.50 13.66 -6.31
N LYS A 552 -24.24 14.78 -6.21
CA LYS A 552 -24.59 15.37 -4.91
C LYS A 552 -25.37 14.38 -4.05
N THR A 553 -26.38 13.70 -4.62
CA THR A 553 -27.17 12.69 -3.89
C THR A 553 -26.33 11.48 -3.49
N LYS A 554 -25.46 10.99 -4.39
CA LYS A 554 -24.58 9.85 -4.10
C LYS A 554 -23.54 10.20 -3.03
N ALA A 555 -22.98 11.40 -3.02
CA ALA A 555 -22.05 11.85 -1.98
C ALA A 555 -22.68 11.94 -0.57
N LEU A 556 -24.03 11.97 -0.46
CA LEU A 556 -24.71 11.88 0.83
C LEU A 556 -24.75 10.45 1.36
N THR A 557 -24.91 9.45 0.48
CA THR A 557 -25.09 8.04 0.86
C THR A 557 -23.81 7.22 0.81
N ASP A 558 -22.90 7.53 -0.12
CA ASP A 558 -21.59 6.90 -0.28
C ASP A 558 -20.49 7.89 0.13
N LYS A 559 -19.98 7.71 1.35
CA LYS A 559 -18.86 8.50 1.91
C LYS A 559 -17.48 7.94 1.55
N LYS A 560 -17.42 6.76 0.91
CA LYS A 560 -16.15 6.09 0.55
C LYS A 560 -15.57 6.64 -0.75
N ASN A 561 -16.41 7.13 -1.65
CA ASN A 561 -16.00 7.62 -2.96
C ASN A 561 -16.06 9.14 -3.07
N VAL A 562 -15.19 9.71 -3.92
CA VAL A 562 -15.22 11.14 -4.24
C VAL A 562 -16.00 11.34 -5.53
N TYR A 563 -17.06 12.12 -5.47
CA TYR A 563 -17.88 12.48 -6.62
C TYR A 563 -17.56 13.90 -7.07
N PRO A 564 -16.89 14.10 -8.22
CA PRO A 564 -16.52 15.43 -8.66
C PRO A 564 -17.74 16.23 -9.06
N ILE A 565 -17.96 17.42 -8.48
CA ILE A 565 -19.09 18.30 -8.84
C ILE A 565 -18.68 19.45 -9.78
N ASN A 566 -17.38 19.71 -9.93
CA ASN A 566 -16.85 20.76 -10.79
C ASN A 566 -16.41 20.16 -12.14
N PHE A 567 -17.38 19.85 -13.00
CA PHE A 567 -17.11 19.40 -14.37
C PHE A 567 -18.20 19.86 -15.33
N GLU A 568 -17.91 19.81 -16.63
CA GLU A 568 -18.89 20.06 -17.70
C GLU A 568 -18.74 19.03 -18.81
N TYR A 569 -19.88 18.52 -19.30
CA TYR A 569 -19.93 17.79 -20.55
C TYR A 569 -20.00 18.76 -21.72
N ARG A 570 -19.26 18.44 -22.78
CA ARG A 570 -19.26 19.13 -24.07
C ARG A 570 -18.93 18.15 -25.20
N LEU A 571 -19.00 18.62 -26.43
CA LEU A 571 -18.46 17.87 -27.57
C LEU A 571 -16.92 17.82 -27.47
N PRO A 572 -16.29 16.70 -27.90
CA PRO A 572 -14.84 16.54 -27.90
C PRO A 572 -14.18 17.55 -28.84
N THR A 573 -13.00 18.05 -28.48
CA THR A 573 -12.14 18.71 -29.47
C THR A 573 -11.57 17.70 -30.46
N LYS A 574 -11.10 18.16 -31.61
CA LYS A 574 -10.40 17.32 -32.59
C LYS A 574 -9.27 16.53 -31.93
N GLU A 575 -8.44 17.20 -31.14
CA GLU A 575 -7.28 16.60 -30.47
C GLU A 575 -7.68 15.56 -29.41
N GLU A 576 -8.72 15.83 -28.61
CA GLU A 576 -9.21 14.91 -27.59
C GLU A 576 -9.78 13.63 -28.20
N TRP A 577 -10.55 13.78 -29.28
CA TRP A 577 -11.12 12.67 -30.03
C TRP A 577 -10.02 11.79 -30.63
N GLU A 578 -9.04 12.39 -31.33
CA GLU A 578 -7.92 11.66 -31.92
C GLU A 578 -7.04 11.00 -30.86
N THR A 579 -6.84 11.64 -29.72
CA THR A 579 -6.12 11.06 -28.57
C THR A 579 -6.83 9.80 -28.08
N ALA A 580 -8.15 9.83 -27.93
CA ALA A 580 -8.91 8.65 -27.55
C ALA A 580 -8.79 7.53 -28.60
N ALA A 581 -8.90 7.85 -29.88
CA ALA A 581 -8.83 6.89 -30.98
C ALA A 581 -7.45 6.23 -31.14
N LYS A 582 -6.36 6.95 -30.83
CA LYS A 582 -4.98 6.44 -30.93
C LYS A 582 -4.59 5.45 -29.83
N ILE A 583 -5.37 5.34 -28.75
CA ILE A 583 -5.03 4.47 -27.62
C ILE A 583 -5.33 3.00 -27.97
N GLY A 584 -4.34 2.34 -28.55
CA GLY A 584 -4.38 0.94 -28.97
C GLY A 584 -3.97 -0.08 -27.89
N TYR A 585 -4.23 -1.35 -28.17
CA TYR A 585 -3.79 -2.47 -27.34
C TYR A 585 -2.27 -2.67 -27.39
N SER A 586 -1.69 -3.27 -26.34
CA SER A 586 -0.30 -3.76 -26.41
C SER A 586 -0.15 -4.79 -27.54
N GLU A 587 1.01 -4.83 -28.20
CA GLU A 587 1.35 -5.82 -29.24
C GLU A 587 0.93 -7.26 -28.86
N LYS A 588 1.23 -7.66 -27.62
CA LYS A 588 0.86 -8.97 -27.07
C LYS A 588 -0.66 -9.18 -27.03
N THR A 589 -1.40 -8.20 -26.50
CA THR A 589 -2.86 -8.27 -26.39
C THR A 589 -3.51 -8.23 -27.76
N LYS A 590 -3.01 -7.39 -28.67
CA LYS A 590 -3.48 -7.28 -30.05
C LYS A 590 -3.36 -8.63 -30.77
N LYS A 591 -2.19 -9.27 -30.72
CA LYS A 591 -1.96 -10.58 -31.33
C LYS A 591 -2.86 -11.68 -30.75
N GLN A 592 -3.14 -11.65 -29.44
CA GLN A 592 -4.06 -12.58 -28.80
C GLN A 592 -5.51 -12.39 -29.29
N LEU A 593 -5.96 -11.14 -29.41
CA LEU A 593 -7.30 -10.80 -29.90
C LEU A 593 -7.46 -11.14 -31.39
N GLU A 594 -6.49 -10.78 -32.22
CA GLU A 594 -6.48 -11.11 -33.65
C GLU A 594 -6.53 -12.62 -33.90
N ASN A 595 -5.82 -13.41 -33.10
CA ASN A 595 -5.88 -14.87 -33.19
C ASN A 595 -7.23 -15.43 -32.71
N LYS A 596 -7.78 -14.89 -31.61
CA LYS A 596 -9.02 -15.39 -31.00
C LYS A 596 -10.25 -15.12 -31.87
N TYR A 597 -10.26 -14.00 -32.60
CA TYR A 597 -11.43 -13.54 -33.35
C TYR A 597 -11.09 -13.29 -34.82
N LYS A 598 -10.19 -14.11 -35.37
CA LYS A 598 -9.73 -14.03 -36.75
C LYS A 598 -10.93 -14.03 -37.72
N GLY A 599 -10.98 -13.02 -38.59
CA GLY A 599 -12.05 -12.88 -39.60
C GLY A 599 -13.31 -12.13 -39.12
N GLN A 600 -13.36 -11.68 -37.86
CA GLN A 600 -14.44 -10.80 -37.40
C GLN A 600 -14.24 -9.35 -37.87
N ILE A 601 -15.35 -8.68 -38.10
CA ILE A 601 -15.39 -7.29 -38.56
C ILE A 601 -15.23 -6.37 -37.36
N LEU A 602 -14.29 -5.43 -37.46
CA LEU A 602 -13.87 -4.59 -36.34
C LEU A 602 -14.59 -3.24 -36.27
N ALA A 603 -15.30 -2.85 -37.34
CA ALA A 603 -16.04 -1.60 -37.42
C ALA A 603 -17.20 -1.72 -38.42
N ASN A 604 -18.29 -0.97 -38.19
CA ASN A 604 -19.39 -0.86 -39.14
C ASN A 604 -19.06 0.17 -40.23
N LEU A 605 -18.58 -0.29 -41.38
CA LEU A 605 -18.21 0.53 -42.53
C LEU A 605 -18.85 -0.04 -43.80
N LYS A 606 -18.95 0.78 -44.84
CA LYS A 606 -19.42 0.38 -46.16
C LYS A 606 -18.45 -0.62 -46.78
N ARG A 607 -18.95 -1.72 -47.35
CA ARG A 607 -18.11 -2.84 -47.82
C ARG A 607 -18.07 -2.94 -49.34
N ASN A 608 -19.19 -2.71 -50.03
CA ASN A 608 -19.30 -2.71 -51.48
C ASN A 608 -20.13 -1.54 -52.02
N ILE A 609 -19.95 -1.22 -53.31
CA ILE A 609 -20.72 -0.18 -54.03
C ILE A 609 -22.23 -0.53 -54.06
N GLU A 610 -22.57 -1.82 -54.07
CA GLU A 610 -23.95 -2.34 -54.11
C GLU A 610 -24.62 -2.45 -52.72
N ASP A 611 -23.92 -2.21 -51.61
CA ASP A 611 -24.51 -2.27 -50.25
C ASP A 611 -25.59 -1.20 -50.02
N ASN A 612 -25.67 -0.19 -50.89
CA ASN A 612 -26.74 0.81 -50.92
C ASN A 612 -28.05 0.28 -51.54
N VAL A 613 -28.05 -0.94 -52.08
CA VAL A 613 -29.21 -1.57 -52.73
C VAL A 613 -29.61 -2.80 -51.91
N VAL A 614 -30.68 -2.66 -51.14
CA VAL A 614 -31.26 -3.69 -50.27
C VAL A 614 -31.55 -4.96 -51.08
N VAL A 615 -30.71 -6.00 -50.93
CA VAL A 615 -31.05 -7.36 -51.37
C VAL A 615 -31.14 -8.25 -50.15
N ALA A 616 -32.37 -8.64 -49.84
CA ALA A 616 -32.69 -9.63 -48.83
C ALA A 616 -32.10 -11.00 -49.20
N GLY A 617 -31.31 -11.57 -48.30
CA GLY A 617 -30.94 -13.00 -48.35
C GLY A 617 -29.45 -13.24 -48.15
N ASN A 618 -29.12 -13.84 -47.00
CA ASN A 618 -27.81 -14.32 -46.54
C ASN A 618 -26.76 -13.29 -46.10
N PHE A 619 -26.89 -12.82 -44.86
CA PHE A 619 -25.77 -12.28 -44.09
C PHE A 619 -25.75 -12.90 -42.69
N SER A 620 -24.94 -13.94 -42.50
CA SER A 620 -24.61 -14.37 -41.15
C SER A 620 -23.76 -13.28 -40.49
N GLN A 621 -24.40 -12.48 -39.62
CA GLN A 621 -23.84 -11.53 -38.62
C GLN A 621 -23.53 -10.07 -39.05
N ASN A 622 -24.43 -9.37 -39.76
CA ASN A 622 -24.23 -7.94 -40.08
C ASN A 622 -25.40 -7.02 -39.68
N ALA A 623 -25.09 -5.75 -39.42
CA ALA A 623 -26.09 -4.69 -39.25
C ALA A 623 -26.35 -4.00 -40.60
N ASP A 624 -27.62 -3.73 -40.92
CA ASP A 624 -28.04 -3.18 -42.22
C ASP A 624 -27.70 -1.69 -42.39
N VAL A 625 -27.75 -0.90 -41.31
CA VAL A 625 -27.42 0.54 -41.31
C VAL A 625 -26.49 0.87 -40.14
N THR A 626 -27.02 1.31 -39.01
CA THR A 626 -26.29 1.42 -37.74
C THR A 626 -26.39 0.09 -36.95
N ALA A 627 -25.52 -0.07 -35.97
CA ALA A 627 -25.51 -1.18 -35.03
C ALA A 627 -25.63 -0.68 -33.59
N PRO A 628 -25.98 -1.55 -32.62
CA PRO A 628 -25.88 -1.22 -31.20
C PRO A 628 -24.48 -0.71 -30.85
N VAL A 629 -24.38 0.28 -29.96
CA VAL A 629 -23.14 1.02 -29.68
C VAL A 629 -22.02 0.20 -29.00
N LYS A 630 -22.27 -1.08 -28.70
CA LYS A 630 -21.29 -2.04 -28.15
C LYS A 630 -21.04 -3.25 -29.04
N SER A 631 -21.48 -3.20 -30.30
CA SER A 631 -21.40 -4.35 -31.23
C SER A 631 -19.99 -4.66 -31.69
N TYR A 632 -19.12 -3.64 -31.76
CA TYR A 632 -17.73 -3.78 -32.20
C TYR A 632 -16.77 -3.68 -31.03
N TRP A 633 -15.49 -3.97 -31.24
CA TRP A 633 -14.55 -4.03 -30.13
C TRP A 633 -14.21 -2.64 -29.62
N PRO A 634 -14.05 -2.48 -28.30
CA PRO A 634 -13.50 -1.26 -27.77
C PRO A 634 -12.01 -1.14 -28.09
N ASN A 635 -11.45 0.03 -27.91
CA ASN A 635 -10.00 0.23 -27.84
C ASN A 635 -9.44 -0.15 -26.44
N ALA A 636 -8.15 0.12 -26.18
CA ALA A 636 -7.51 -0.29 -24.92
C ALA A 636 -8.03 0.42 -23.65
N ILE A 637 -8.74 1.54 -23.80
CA ILE A 637 -9.37 2.26 -22.68
C ILE A 637 -10.86 1.96 -22.55
N GLY A 638 -11.44 1.12 -23.42
CA GLY A 638 -12.84 0.73 -23.33
C GLY A 638 -13.79 1.62 -24.13
N CYS A 639 -13.30 2.40 -25.11
CA CYS A 639 -14.14 3.18 -26.03
C CYS A 639 -14.49 2.35 -27.27
N TYR A 640 -15.78 2.22 -27.54
CA TYR A 640 -16.37 1.53 -28.68
C TYR A 640 -16.57 2.50 -29.85
N ASN A 641 -16.61 1.96 -31.07
CA ASN A 641 -17.04 2.66 -32.29
C ASN A 641 -16.42 4.05 -32.51
N LEU A 642 -15.17 4.26 -32.09
CA LEU A 642 -14.44 5.46 -32.51
C LEU A 642 -14.15 5.43 -34.03
N ILE A 643 -14.24 4.25 -34.66
CA ILE A 643 -14.20 4.10 -36.11
C ILE A 643 -15.47 3.35 -36.55
N GLY A 644 -16.19 3.92 -37.51
CA GLY A 644 -17.42 3.38 -38.08
C GLY A 644 -18.66 3.57 -37.21
N ASN A 645 -19.74 2.88 -37.60
CA ASN A 645 -21.10 3.03 -37.08
C ASN A 645 -21.70 4.39 -37.42
N VAL A 646 -21.40 5.45 -36.68
CA VAL A 646 -21.81 6.82 -37.01
C VAL A 646 -20.63 7.76 -36.88
N ALA A 647 -20.54 8.74 -37.78
CA ALA A 647 -19.55 9.79 -37.64
C ALA A 647 -19.93 10.67 -36.44
N GLU A 648 -18.94 11.18 -35.73
CA GLU A 648 -19.16 11.87 -34.46
C GLU A 648 -18.86 13.36 -34.57
N MET A 649 -19.85 14.18 -34.23
CA MET A 649 -19.66 15.63 -34.13
C MET A 649 -18.55 15.98 -33.12
N ILE A 650 -17.65 16.87 -33.53
CA ILE A 650 -16.64 17.48 -32.64
C ILE A 650 -17.02 18.92 -32.32
N SER A 651 -16.29 19.56 -31.39
CA SER A 651 -16.57 20.93 -30.91
C SER A 651 -16.50 22.01 -31.99
N GLN A 652 -15.91 21.71 -33.14
CA GLN A 652 -15.95 22.59 -34.30
C GLN A 652 -17.18 22.25 -35.15
N GLN A 653 -18.16 23.15 -35.17
CA GLN A 653 -19.42 22.95 -35.89
C GLN A 653 -19.18 22.64 -37.36
N GLY A 654 -19.91 21.65 -37.88
CA GLY A 654 -19.82 21.20 -39.27
C GLY A 654 -18.71 20.19 -39.53
N LEU A 655 -17.92 19.82 -38.51
CA LEU A 655 -16.92 18.77 -38.60
C LEU A 655 -17.27 17.55 -37.73
N ALA A 656 -17.01 16.37 -38.27
CA ALA A 656 -17.16 15.09 -37.62
C ALA A 656 -15.94 14.18 -37.83
N LYS A 657 -15.81 13.15 -36.99
CA LYS A 657 -14.71 12.19 -36.98
C LYS A 657 -15.21 10.74 -37.02
N GLY A 658 -14.32 9.80 -37.32
CA GLY A 658 -14.56 8.36 -37.14
C GLY A 658 -15.25 7.62 -38.27
N GLY A 659 -15.93 8.32 -39.19
CA GLY A 659 -16.65 7.67 -40.28
C GLY A 659 -17.89 6.92 -39.81
N SER A 660 -18.67 6.43 -40.78
CA SER A 660 -19.96 5.78 -40.53
C SER A 660 -20.12 4.54 -41.40
N TRP A 661 -21.25 3.85 -41.24
CA TRP A 661 -21.67 2.76 -42.12
C TRP A 661 -21.77 3.15 -43.61
N MET A 662 -21.81 4.45 -43.93
CA MET A 662 -21.82 4.98 -45.30
C MET A 662 -20.43 5.16 -45.91
N ASN A 663 -19.36 5.12 -45.10
CA ASN A 663 -18.00 5.40 -45.55
C ASN A 663 -17.22 4.11 -45.81
N GLU A 664 -16.42 4.10 -46.86
CA GLU A 664 -15.53 2.98 -47.17
C GLU A 664 -14.30 3.00 -46.27
N SER A 665 -13.67 1.83 -46.07
CA SER A 665 -12.48 1.73 -45.20
C SER A 665 -11.32 2.62 -45.63
N SER A 666 -11.18 2.92 -46.92
CA SER A 666 -10.19 3.87 -47.47
C SER A 666 -10.47 5.33 -47.14
N GLU A 667 -11.71 5.67 -46.78
CA GLU A 667 -12.16 7.03 -46.46
C GLU A 667 -12.07 7.35 -44.97
N VAL A 668 -11.77 6.36 -44.13
CA VAL A 668 -11.86 6.45 -42.67
C VAL A 668 -10.51 6.17 -42.01
N TYR A 669 -9.92 7.22 -41.44
CA TYR A 669 -8.75 7.14 -40.57
C TYR A 669 -8.81 8.25 -39.52
N ILE A 670 -8.06 8.09 -38.42
CA ILE A 670 -8.22 8.90 -37.19
C ILE A 670 -8.10 10.41 -37.47
N GLU A 671 -7.13 10.80 -38.29
CA GLU A 671 -6.85 12.20 -38.62
C GLU A 671 -7.83 12.80 -39.64
N LYS A 672 -8.65 11.99 -40.32
CA LYS A 672 -9.59 12.47 -41.34
C LYS A 672 -10.74 13.24 -40.72
N ASP A 673 -11.04 14.40 -41.28
CA ASP A 673 -12.23 15.19 -40.95
C ASP A 673 -13.34 14.93 -41.99
N LEU A 674 -14.57 14.83 -41.51
CA LEU A 674 -15.79 14.71 -42.31
C LEU A 674 -16.62 15.98 -42.15
N THR A 675 -17.19 16.49 -43.22
CA THR A 675 -18.00 17.72 -43.19
C THR A 675 -19.48 17.41 -43.23
N TYR A 676 -20.28 18.15 -42.47
CA TYR A 676 -21.75 18.10 -42.52
C TYR A 676 -22.35 19.50 -42.38
N THR A 677 -23.55 19.69 -42.93
CA THR A 677 -24.27 20.98 -42.89
C THR A 677 -25.65 20.89 -42.27
N LYS A 678 -26.21 19.68 -42.15
CA LYS A 678 -27.55 19.42 -41.61
C LYS A 678 -27.59 18.09 -40.85
N PRO A 679 -28.63 17.84 -40.04
CA PRO A 679 -28.87 16.51 -39.46
C PRO A 679 -28.95 15.43 -40.55
N THR A 680 -28.36 14.27 -40.29
CA THR A 680 -28.33 13.13 -41.22
C THR A 680 -28.40 11.80 -40.45
N ALA A 681 -28.66 10.69 -41.15
CA ALA A 681 -28.76 9.35 -40.57
C ALA A 681 -27.40 8.69 -40.21
N TRP A 682 -26.29 9.23 -40.73
CA TRP A 682 -24.94 8.71 -40.49
C TRP A 682 -24.17 9.49 -39.43
N LEU A 683 -24.75 10.57 -38.90
CA LEU A 683 -24.12 11.50 -37.98
C LEU A 683 -24.71 11.38 -36.58
N GLY A 684 -23.85 11.09 -35.60
CA GLY A 684 -24.14 11.07 -34.17
C GLY A 684 -23.10 11.88 -33.39
N PHE A 685 -22.98 11.61 -32.09
CA PHE A 685 -21.98 12.26 -31.24
C PHE A 685 -21.75 11.48 -29.95
N ARG A 686 -20.66 11.84 -29.27
CA ARG A 686 -20.38 11.45 -27.89
C ARG A 686 -19.95 12.66 -27.08
N CYS A 687 -20.00 12.59 -25.76
CA CYS A 687 -19.57 13.69 -24.91
C CYS A 687 -18.15 13.46 -24.36
N VAL A 688 -17.50 14.57 -24.05
CA VAL A 688 -16.33 14.66 -23.17
C VAL A 688 -16.74 15.41 -21.91
N ALA A 689 -16.37 14.89 -20.74
CA ALA A 689 -16.43 15.58 -19.48
C ALA A 689 -15.05 16.16 -19.12
N GLU A 690 -15.01 17.46 -18.89
CA GLU A 690 -13.84 18.20 -18.44
C GLU A 690 -14.01 18.60 -16.98
N LEU A 691 -13.09 18.16 -16.12
CA LEU A 691 -13.02 18.63 -14.74
C LEU A 691 -12.45 20.05 -14.73
N LYS A 692 -13.16 20.96 -14.07
CA LYS A 692 -12.66 22.30 -13.78
C LYS A 692 -11.98 22.26 -12.43
N ASN A 693 -10.71 22.66 -12.37
CA ASN A 693 -9.96 22.79 -11.11
C ASN A 693 -10.37 24.04 -10.35
#